data_AF-A0A7X9G360-F1
#
_entry.id   AF-A0A7X9G360-F1
#
_cell.length_a   1.000
_cell.length_b   1.000
_cell.length_c   1.000
_cell.angle_alpha   90.00
_cell.angle_beta   90.00
_cell.angle_gamma   90.00
#
_symmetry.space_group_name_H-M   'P 1'
#
loop_
_entity.id
_entity.type
_entity.pdbx_description
1 polymer ?
#
loop_
_entity_poly.entity_id
_entity_poly.type
_entity_poly.pdbx_seq_one_letter_code
_entity_poly.pdbx_strand_id
1 'polypeptide(L)'
;EDARLTTVHRAVLTGLNPDREYTARAVGIKPDGTTYATAAFTFRPQATPPPPPAAAAERLPITVRNPHPFAVSGHPVTNGFPFPQGAIAHSKQVRLLDKGREIPAQIKTTAWWPDGSIKWILVSFLTGDIAADSSAEYTLEYGGKVSRQPDGAPLASLVNGLPVIANAAPITFNPAGELVTPQQQPCRLDIRLPKIGQLSQPETAVFSLEDNGPIRAVIKAVRQFSTPDGEPAFLLETRYIVWKNSPAVNVQQTFIVQGQQTHALLEEMVLSIPAANPAAAWTAATEKGETAPITAEGLHQHFDHEYRAAGQTVQGRLTGGAVTDGQLVSLRQFWQNYPKAFRVDKGALQLALCPDFEAGLYDAFPFEKEGHHLYFYLLNGVYKFRAGMAKTDDILLAWGIPTEAADRLARLHQRPLLAVAPPAWYCDSKVFYPLAVRNTEKFKYYEETIDRKIVAYAAAREKQRDYGLMNFGDWYGERGANWGNSEYDTQSGLLLQFVRSGNEDAFFLADDMEKHNRDVDTVHWSKPNERLSPGAVLVHQMGHVGGYYTESVPGTLGIPRAGTSVSHAWNEGHFYHYFLTGDVRSRETALAIADYYIKTDLRQPYHFVSCRNPGWHLIINASTLAATGNPYYLNASRVIIDRVLELQDKTPFPVPEFQREEGRRTHQIGGWSRMMVPGHCLCEPRHRGNANFMVAVLLAGMKYYHDVTGDPKVKDSIIAGAKYMIEECYSEETGGFRYTSCPNMRFSRGTHPLMVEGIACAYLWTRDPILKKPLTDALLNSHGGGNYGKSFSNYYRVAPRVLYDLAETGITWNDPPQMPKNAQFKPPAWMTGEAAKGQIMLEAEAFTGQGVGTCQARTDRMGISNAIITYWEIDIGHWLEWTFELPKAGAYQILFRYATNHKETIRKVEINGQTPSTAAASLAFARTGSYGFAAADWRFLPLPDDAGKPLVVTLPAGKNTIRMTNLNGGLALDFILLKPEK
;
A
#
# COMPACT_ATOMS: atom_id res chain seq x y z
N GLU A 1 -11.54 -41.62 6.37
CA GLU A 1 -12.42 -41.60 7.53
C GLU A 1 -12.09 -40.37 8.37
N ASP A 2 -13.11 -39.58 8.69
CA ASP A 2 -13.12 -38.31 9.43
C ASP A 2 -12.07 -37.24 9.04
N ALA A 3 -12.23 -36.66 7.85
CA ALA A 3 -11.76 -35.30 7.62
C ALA A 3 -12.54 -34.39 8.56
N ARG A 4 -12.00 -34.09 9.75
CA ARG A 4 -12.60 -33.21 10.75
C ARG A 4 -12.77 -31.82 10.15
N LEU A 5 -13.92 -31.61 9.52
CA LEU A 5 -14.38 -30.30 9.06
C LEU A 5 -14.57 -29.44 10.31
N THR A 6 -13.55 -28.66 10.63
CA THR A 6 -13.50 -27.86 11.85
C THR A 6 -13.96 -26.45 11.53
N THR A 7 -14.94 -25.95 12.28
CA THR A 7 -15.37 -24.54 12.25
C THR A 7 -14.81 -23.81 13.46
N VAL A 8 -14.75 -22.49 13.39
CA VAL A 8 -14.32 -21.66 14.52
C VAL A 8 -15.48 -20.80 15.02
N HIS A 9 -15.73 -20.86 16.31
CA HIS A 9 -16.74 -20.07 17.01
C HIS A 9 -16.08 -19.24 18.11
N ARG A 10 -16.71 -18.09 18.44
CA ARG A 10 -16.26 -17.20 19.52
C ARG A 10 -17.43 -16.91 20.44
N ALA A 11 -17.19 -17.01 21.75
CA ALA A 11 -18.07 -16.49 22.79
C ALA A 11 -17.26 -15.51 23.65
N VAL A 12 -17.79 -14.32 23.88
CA VAL A 12 -17.16 -13.30 24.73
C VAL A 12 -17.91 -13.26 26.04
N LEU A 13 -17.21 -13.53 27.15
CA LEU A 13 -17.75 -13.46 28.49
C LEU A 13 -17.28 -12.16 29.15
N THR A 14 -18.19 -11.39 29.72
CA THR A 14 -17.90 -10.11 30.39
C THR A 14 -18.34 -10.16 31.85
N GLY A 15 -17.80 -9.25 32.69
CA GLY A 15 -18.17 -9.18 34.11
C GLY A 15 -17.65 -10.34 34.97
N LEU A 16 -16.65 -11.08 34.49
CA LEU A 16 -16.04 -12.14 35.28
C LEU A 16 -15.08 -11.58 36.35
N ASN A 17 -15.07 -12.20 37.53
CA ASN A 17 -14.19 -11.85 38.64
C ASN A 17 -12.86 -12.62 38.49
N PRO A 18 -11.70 -11.94 38.37
CA PRO A 18 -10.38 -12.58 38.21
C PRO A 18 -9.99 -13.50 39.38
N ASP A 19 -10.56 -13.31 40.57
CA ASP A 19 -10.25 -14.13 41.75
C ASP A 19 -11.10 -15.40 41.84
N ARG A 20 -12.10 -15.55 40.95
CA ARG A 20 -12.99 -16.71 40.90
C ARG A 20 -12.60 -17.67 39.78
N GLU A 21 -12.79 -18.95 40.05
CA GLU A 21 -12.71 -20.01 39.06
C GLU A 21 -14.09 -20.25 38.45
N TYR A 22 -14.11 -20.46 37.14
CA TYR A 22 -15.31 -20.71 36.35
C TYR A 22 -15.19 -22.05 35.65
N THR A 23 -16.31 -22.76 35.53
CA THR A 23 -16.41 -23.97 34.70
C THR A 23 -17.20 -23.66 33.45
N ALA A 24 -16.67 -24.04 32.28
CA ALA A 24 -17.34 -23.87 30.99
C ALA A 24 -17.34 -25.18 30.20
N ARG A 25 -18.35 -25.33 29.34
CA ARG A 25 -18.41 -26.34 28.28
C ARG A 25 -19.12 -25.73 27.09
N ALA A 26 -18.66 -26.01 25.87
CA ALA A 26 -19.38 -25.64 24.67
C ALA A 26 -20.40 -26.73 24.35
N VAL A 27 -21.63 -26.33 24.03
CA VAL A 27 -22.70 -27.24 23.61
C VAL A 27 -23.18 -26.80 22.24
N GLY A 28 -23.16 -27.72 21.29
CA GLY A 28 -23.71 -27.52 19.95
C GLY A 28 -24.85 -28.49 19.66
N ILE A 29 -25.65 -28.15 18.66
CA ILE A 29 -26.74 -28.99 18.14
C ILE A 29 -26.34 -29.40 16.73
N LYS A 30 -26.38 -30.70 16.45
CA LYS A 30 -26.12 -31.26 15.12
C LYS A 30 -27.34 -31.05 14.21
N PRO A 31 -27.19 -31.18 12.87
CA PRO A 31 -28.32 -31.06 11.94
C PRO A 31 -29.48 -32.05 12.21
N ASP A 32 -29.19 -33.19 12.83
CA ASP A 32 -30.18 -34.20 13.23
C ASP A 32 -30.90 -33.88 14.56
N GLY A 33 -30.61 -32.74 15.18
CA GLY A 33 -31.18 -32.30 16.45
C GLY A 33 -30.47 -32.87 17.69
N THR A 34 -29.50 -33.78 17.54
CA THR A 34 -28.74 -34.29 18.68
C THR A 34 -27.75 -33.25 19.21
N THR A 35 -27.53 -33.23 20.52
CA THR A 35 -26.55 -32.33 21.12
C THR A 35 -25.18 -32.98 21.18
N TYR A 36 -24.13 -32.19 21.01
CA TYR A 36 -22.77 -32.57 21.36
C TYR A 36 -22.22 -31.53 22.34
N ALA A 37 -21.45 -31.98 23.32
CA ALA A 37 -20.83 -31.11 24.29
C ALA A 37 -19.33 -31.41 24.36
N THR A 38 -18.52 -30.37 24.52
CA THR A 38 -17.11 -30.56 24.88
C THR A 38 -17.03 -31.08 26.31
N ALA A 39 -15.87 -31.65 26.68
CA ALA A 39 -15.54 -31.79 28.09
C ALA A 39 -15.65 -30.42 28.79
N ALA A 40 -16.09 -30.44 30.05
CA ALA A 40 -16.05 -29.25 30.88
C ALA A 40 -14.59 -28.91 31.18
N PHE A 41 -14.25 -27.63 31.15
CA PHE A 41 -12.94 -27.12 31.53
C PHE A 41 -13.13 -26.00 32.55
N THR A 42 -12.17 -25.86 33.45
CA THR A 42 -12.12 -24.75 34.41
C THR A 42 -11.14 -23.69 33.95
N PHE A 43 -11.42 -22.43 34.25
CA PHE A 43 -10.52 -21.32 33.99
C PHE A 43 -10.71 -20.21 35.01
N ARG A 44 -9.65 -19.43 35.25
CA ARG A 44 -9.72 -18.14 35.95
C ARG A 44 -9.48 -17.03 34.92
N PRO A 45 -10.22 -15.93 34.94
CA PRO A 45 -10.02 -14.83 34.00
C PRO A 45 -8.88 -13.92 34.48
N GLN A 46 -7.72 -14.52 34.74
CA GLN A 46 -6.49 -13.83 35.13
C GLN A 46 -5.56 -13.73 33.92
N ALA A 47 -4.94 -12.57 33.76
CA ALA A 47 -3.87 -12.41 32.77
C ALA A 47 -2.64 -13.23 33.20
N THR A 48 -1.86 -13.69 32.22
CA THR A 48 -0.54 -14.30 32.48
C THR A 48 0.32 -13.30 33.27
N PRO A 49 0.78 -13.64 34.48
CA PRO A 49 1.68 -12.76 35.22
C PRO A 49 3.01 -12.60 34.45
N PRO A 50 3.48 -11.37 34.20
CA PRO A 50 4.74 -11.15 33.51
C PRO A 50 5.92 -11.71 34.31
N PRO A 51 6.98 -12.20 33.64
CA PRO A 51 8.24 -12.49 34.32
C PRO A 51 8.86 -11.21 34.91
N PRO A 52 9.74 -11.32 35.92
CA PRO A 52 10.55 -10.20 36.38
C PRO A 52 11.34 -9.58 35.21
N PRO A 53 11.50 -8.25 35.14
CA PRO A 53 12.27 -7.61 34.08
C PRO A 53 13.70 -8.16 34.00
N ALA A 54 14.19 -8.43 32.79
CA ALA A 54 15.51 -8.98 32.56
C ALA A 54 16.64 -8.07 33.08
N ALA A 55 16.45 -6.75 33.01
CA ALA A 55 17.43 -5.76 33.44
C ALA A 55 16.94 -4.93 34.64
N ALA A 56 17.90 -4.50 35.47
CA ALA A 56 17.63 -3.62 36.60
C ALA A 56 17.20 -2.22 36.15
N ALA A 57 17.93 -1.64 35.18
CA ALA A 57 17.59 -0.39 34.53
C ALA A 57 18.32 -0.30 33.17
N GLU A 58 17.61 0.11 32.13
CA GLU A 58 18.09 0.34 30.77
C GLU A 58 17.56 1.67 30.24
N ARG A 59 18.17 2.17 29.16
CA ARG A 59 17.89 3.48 28.59
C ARG A 59 17.71 3.39 27.09
N LEU A 60 16.57 3.90 26.62
CA LEU A 60 16.22 4.04 25.22
C LEU A 60 16.23 5.54 24.86
N PRO A 61 17.15 6.02 24.02
CA PRO A 61 17.09 7.39 23.52
C PRO A 61 15.88 7.58 22.60
N ILE A 62 15.29 8.77 22.63
CA ILE A 62 14.18 9.18 21.78
C ILE A 62 14.51 10.57 21.24
N THR A 63 14.45 10.71 19.92
CA THR A 63 14.64 11.99 19.25
C THR A 63 13.28 12.57 18.87
N VAL A 64 13.06 13.85 19.15
CA VAL A 64 11.98 14.65 18.56
C VAL A 64 12.58 15.66 17.61
N ARG A 65 12.32 15.50 16.31
CA ARG A 65 12.80 16.40 15.27
C ARG A 65 11.79 17.52 15.05
N ASN A 66 12.27 18.76 14.99
CA ASN A 66 11.51 19.92 14.58
C ASN A 66 11.94 20.36 13.17
N PRO A 67 11.18 20.00 12.11
CA PRO A 67 11.49 20.39 10.73
C PRO A 67 10.95 21.78 10.37
N HIS A 68 10.39 22.52 11.33
CA HIS A 68 9.77 23.81 11.07
C HIS A 68 10.79 24.95 11.25
N PRO A 69 10.62 26.07 10.51
CA PRO A 69 11.52 27.23 10.56
C PRO A 69 11.33 28.10 11.82
N PHE A 70 10.67 27.57 12.85
CA PHE A 70 10.42 28.25 14.13
C PHE A 70 10.63 27.29 15.29
N ALA A 71 10.97 27.84 16.46
CA ALA A 71 11.12 27.07 17.69
C ALA A 71 9.77 26.56 18.20
N VAL A 72 9.78 25.40 18.85
CA VAL A 72 8.61 24.75 19.43
C VAL A 72 8.88 24.47 20.91
N SER A 73 7.90 24.76 21.78
CA SER A 73 7.98 24.52 23.22
C SER A 73 6.63 24.10 23.76
N GLY A 74 6.60 23.17 24.71
CA GLY A 74 5.37 22.68 25.34
C GLY A 74 4.40 21.99 24.37
N HIS A 75 4.85 21.55 23.19
CA HIS A 75 3.99 20.95 22.18
C HIS A 75 3.68 19.50 22.55
N PRO A 76 2.42 19.03 22.43
CA PRO A 76 2.10 17.64 22.71
C PRO A 76 2.67 16.70 21.66
N VAL A 77 3.34 15.64 22.12
CA VAL A 77 3.80 14.53 21.28
C VAL A 77 3.25 13.22 21.84
N THR A 78 2.86 12.31 20.95
CA THR A 78 2.30 11.00 21.31
C THR A 78 2.77 9.97 20.28
N ASN A 79 3.63 9.06 20.70
CA ASN A 79 4.14 7.98 19.84
C ASN A 79 4.29 6.69 20.64
N GLY A 80 4.22 5.56 19.94
CA GLY A 80 4.41 4.26 20.56
C GLY A 80 5.81 3.70 20.39
N PHE A 81 6.24 2.94 21.41
CA PHE A 81 7.55 2.34 21.50
C PHE A 81 7.43 0.85 21.82
N PRO A 82 8.07 -0.02 21.04
CA PRO A 82 8.06 -1.45 21.31
C PRO A 82 9.10 -1.85 22.32
N PHE A 83 8.92 -3.01 22.93
CA PHE A 83 9.89 -3.61 23.84
C PHE A 83 10.08 -5.10 23.54
N PRO A 84 11.32 -5.62 23.63
CA PRO A 84 11.57 -7.05 23.57
C PRO A 84 10.79 -7.82 24.63
N GLN A 85 10.50 -9.09 24.35
CA GLN A 85 9.86 -9.98 25.30
C GLN A 85 10.66 -10.07 26.61
N GLY A 86 9.98 -9.93 27.75
CA GLY A 86 10.58 -9.95 29.10
C GLY A 86 11.25 -8.65 29.54
N ALA A 87 11.28 -7.60 28.71
CA ALA A 87 11.98 -6.35 29.04
C ALA A 87 11.27 -5.53 30.14
N ILE A 88 9.93 -5.49 30.13
CA ILE A 88 9.13 -4.71 31.07
C ILE A 88 7.95 -5.54 31.56
N ALA A 89 7.76 -5.59 32.89
CA ALA A 89 6.63 -6.27 33.51
C ALA A 89 5.43 -5.32 33.72
N HIS A 90 5.68 -4.06 34.10
CA HIS A 90 4.63 -3.08 34.36
C HIS A 90 5.01 -1.70 33.82
N SER A 91 4.04 -0.97 33.27
CA SER A 91 4.21 0.40 32.77
C SER A 91 4.75 1.41 33.79
N LYS A 92 4.65 1.16 35.11
CA LYS A 92 5.22 2.01 36.17
C LYS A 92 6.75 1.89 36.25
N GLN A 93 7.31 0.87 35.63
CA GLN A 93 8.74 0.64 35.50
C GLN A 93 9.34 1.37 34.29
N VAL A 94 8.66 2.42 33.82
CA VAL A 94 9.09 3.24 32.68
C VAL A 94 8.87 4.70 33.03
N ARG A 95 9.89 5.53 32.84
CA ARG A 95 9.84 6.98 33.00
C ARG A 95 10.53 7.69 31.85
N LEU A 96 10.14 8.93 31.59
CA LEU A 96 10.74 9.78 30.56
C LEU A 96 11.67 10.81 31.20
N LEU A 97 12.87 10.95 30.65
CA LEU A 97 13.88 11.89 31.11
C LEU A 97 14.19 12.93 30.03
N ASP A 98 14.35 14.19 30.43
CA ASP A 98 14.98 15.26 29.64
C ASP A 98 16.25 15.72 30.38
N LYS A 99 17.40 15.68 29.70
CA LYS A 99 18.73 16.01 30.27
C LYS A 99 18.98 15.31 31.62
N GLY A 100 18.56 14.04 31.72
CA GLY A 100 18.71 13.18 32.90
C GLY A 100 17.72 13.45 34.04
N ARG A 101 16.80 14.41 33.89
CA ARG A 101 15.75 14.70 34.88
C ARG A 101 14.43 14.11 34.42
N GLU A 102 13.71 13.48 35.35
CA GLU A 102 12.39 12.93 35.05
C GLU A 102 11.40 14.06 34.76
N ILE A 103 10.69 13.93 33.65
CA ILE A 103 9.63 14.85 33.22
C ILE A 103 8.27 14.15 33.24
N PRO A 104 7.16 14.88 33.39
CA PRO A 104 5.83 14.29 33.31
C PRO A 104 5.60 13.60 31.95
N ALA A 105 5.19 12.33 32.00
CA ALA A 105 4.80 11.56 30.83
C ALA A 105 3.64 10.61 31.19
N GLN A 106 2.68 10.50 30.28
CA GLN A 106 1.57 9.55 30.37
C GLN A 106 1.94 8.31 29.57
N ILE A 107 2.00 7.15 30.22
CA ILE A 107 2.42 5.88 29.61
C ILE A 107 1.27 4.88 29.66
N LYS A 108 0.78 4.48 28.48
CA LYS A 108 -0.30 3.50 28.31
C LYS A 108 0.25 2.23 27.69
N THR A 109 0.00 1.08 28.29
CA THR A 109 0.27 -0.21 27.66
C THR A 109 -0.75 -0.49 26.56
N THR A 110 -0.31 -0.88 25.36
CA THR A 110 -1.18 -1.12 24.20
C THR A 110 -1.13 -2.56 23.69
N ALA A 111 -0.09 -3.32 24.01
CA ALA A 111 -0.01 -4.76 23.73
C ALA A 111 0.94 -5.50 24.69
N TRP A 112 0.79 -6.82 24.73
CA TRP A 112 1.55 -7.74 25.58
C TRP A 112 2.13 -8.89 24.76
N TRP A 113 3.23 -9.44 25.24
CA TRP A 113 3.77 -10.72 24.79
C TRP A 113 3.03 -11.90 25.43
N PRO A 114 3.14 -13.12 24.88
CA PRO A 114 2.47 -14.30 25.45
C PRO A 114 2.84 -14.62 26.92
N ASP A 115 4.02 -14.20 27.37
CA ASP A 115 4.47 -14.36 28.75
C ASP A 115 3.92 -13.29 29.71
N GLY A 116 3.07 -12.38 29.23
CA GLY A 116 2.48 -11.29 30.00
C GLY A 116 3.33 -10.02 30.05
N SER A 117 4.59 -10.04 29.60
CA SER A 117 5.43 -8.84 29.54
C SER A 117 4.89 -7.82 28.52
N ILE A 118 5.22 -6.54 28.73
CA ILE A 118 4.74 -5.46 27.87
C ILE A 118 5.45 -5.50 26.52
N LYS A 119 4.67 -5.52 25.45
CA LYS A 119 5.15 -5.51 24.06
C LYS A 119 5.20 -4.10 23.48
N TRP A 120 4.19 -3.29 23.79
CA TRP A 120 4.08 -1.91 23.32
C TRP A 120 3.56 -0.98 24.41
N ILE A 121 4.13 0.22 24.46
CA ILE A 121 3.59 1.35 25.19
C ILE A 121 3.35 2.53 24.24
N LEU A 122 2.38 3.35 24.58
CA LEU A 122 2.14 4.68 24.03
C LEU A 122 2.61 5.71 25.06
N VAL A 123 3.44 6.66 24.63
CA VAL A 123 3.99 7.71 25.51
C VAL A 123 3.49 9.06 25.03
N SER A 124 2.81 9.79 25.91
CA SER A 124 2.31 11.14 25.66
C SER A 124 2.98 12.13 26.62
N PHE A 125 3.59 13.19 26.09
CA PHE A 125 4.29 14.21 26.88
C PHE A 125 4.23 15.57 26.17
N LEU A 126 4.63 16.63 26.88
CA LEU A 126 4.83 17.97 26.31
C LEU A 126 6.33 18.17 26.12
N THR A 127 6.75 18.64 24.94
CA THR A 127 8.18 18.86 24.65
C THR A 127 8.76 19.99 25.51
N GLY A 128 10.06 19.91 25.78
CA GLY A 128 10.84 21.10 26.12
C GLY A 128 11.04 22.02 24.90
N ASP A 129 11.97 22.97 25.03
CA ASP A 129 12.33 23.88 23.94
C ASP A 129 13.12 23.15 22.85
N ILE A 130 12.62 23.20 21.62
CA ILE A 130 13.27 22.68 20.42
C ILE A 130 13.46 23.83 19.43
N ALA A 131 14.70 24.13 19.06
CA ALA A 131 14.98 25.19 18.08
C ALA A 131 14.40 24.85 16.69
N ALA A 132 14.29 25.87 15.83
CA ALA A 132 13.96 25.69 14.42
C ALA A 132 14.98 24.76 13.75
N ASP A 133 14.52 23.91 12.82
CA ASP A 133 15.35 22.99 12.03
C ASP A 133 16.33 22.16 12.88
N SER A 134 15.89 21.75 14.08
CA SER A 134 16.73 21.09 15.09
C SER A 134 16.05 19.85 15.67
N SER A 135 16.65 19.25 16.69
CA SER A 135 16.11 18.07 17.37
C SER A 135 16.39 18.14 18.87
N ALA A 136 15.50 17.53 19.66
CA ALA A 136 15.68 17.35 21.09
C ALA A 136 15.74 15.86 21.45
N GLU A 137 16.63 15.54 22.38
CA GLU A 137 16.86 14.18 22.86
C GLU A 137 16.20 13.97 24.22
N TYR A 138 15.41 12.90 24.31
CA TYR A 138 14.79 12.41 25.52
C TYR A 138 15.29 10.98 25.79
N THR A 139 15.04 10.46 26.99
CA THR A 139 15.39 9.07 27.31
C THR A 139 14.24 8.39 28.03
N LEU A 140 13.75 7.27 27.49
CA LEU A 140 12.95 6.34 28.28
C LEU A 140 13.90 5.49 29.12
N GLU A 141 13.82 5.64 30.43
CA GLU A 141 14.48 4.72 31.36
C GLU A 141 13.46 3.68 31.82
N TYR A 142 13.84 2.39 31.76
CA TYR A 142 12.95 1.28 32.07
C TYR A 142 13.68 0.12 32.77
N GLY A 143 12.96 -0.72 33.51
CA GLY A 143 13.52 -1.93 34.13
C GLY A 143 13.07 -2.16 35.57
N GLY A 144 13.47 -3.28 36.17
CA GLY A 144 12.93 -3.74 37.46
C GLY A 144 13.17 -2.83 38.67
N LYS A 145 14.19 -1.96 38.62
CA LYS A 145 14.49 -0.95 39.65
C LYS A 145 14.02 0.46 39.27
N VAL A 146 13.41 0.63 38.10
CA VAL A 146 12.83 1.91 37.68
C VAL A 146 11.45 2.06 38.29
N SER A 147 11.18 3.23 38.84
CA SER A 147 9.84 3.64 39.28
C SER A 147 9.59 5.02 38.73
N ARG A 148 8.54 5.16 37.92
CA ARG A 148 8.01 6.47 37.53
C ARG A 148 7.44 7.17 38.76
N GLN A 149 7.56 8.49 38.79
CA GLN A 149 6.78 9.31 39.72
C GLN A 149 5.28 9.04 39.54
N PRO A 150 4.48 9.18 40.61
CA PRO A 150 3.03 9.01 40.51
C PRO A 150 2.44 9.89 39.40
N ASP A 151 1.59 9.30 38.57
CA ASP A 151 0.85 10.05 37.56
C ASP A 151 -0.05 11.08 38.27
N GLY A 152 -0.15 12.29 37.70
CA GLY A 152 -1.12 13.28 38.17
C GLY A 152 -2.58 12.83 37.95
N ALA A 153 -3.53 13.61 38.48
CA ALA A 153 -4.95 13.36 38.24
C ALA A 153 -5.27 13.40 36.72
N PRO A 154 -6.22 12.56 36.25
CA PRO A 154 -6.63 12.56 34.85
C PRO A 154 -7.23 13.90 34.42
N LEU A 155 -7.06 14.26 33.14
CA LEU A 155 -7.58 15.50 32.59
C LEU A 155 -9.09 15.51 32.38
N ALA A 156 -9.73 14.36 32.20
CA ALA A 156 -11.17 14.29 31.93
C ALA A 156 -11.89 13.35 32.91
N SER A 157 -13.18 13.60 33.12
CA SER A 157 -14.10 12.70 33.82
C SER A 157 -15.48 12.78 33.19
N LEU A 158 -16.34 11.78 33.42
CA LEU A 158 -17.74 11.83 33.02
C LEU A 158 -18.59 12.09 34.26
N VAL A 159 -19.30 13.23 34.29
CA VAL A 159 -20.24 13.59 35.36
C VAL A 159 -21.63 13.61 34.76
N ASN A 160 -22.53 12.76 35.25
CA ASN A 160 -23.88 12.55 34.69
C ASN A 160 -23.86 12.26 33.17
N GLY A 161 -22.84 11.54 32.70
CA GLY A 161 -22.66 11.20 31.29
C GLY A 161 -22.03 12.30 30.42
N LEU A 162 -21.78 13.50 30.95
CA LEU A 162 -21.13 14.59 30.23
C LEU A 162 -19.64 14.70 30.58
N PRO A 163 -18.75 15.00 29.61
CA PRO A 163 -17.35 15.23 29.90
C PRO A 163 -17.11 16.53 30.67
N VAL A 164 -16.30 16.43 31.72
CA VAL A 164 -15.74 17.57 32.47
C VAL A 164 -14.22 17.50 32.38
N ILE A 165 -13.60 18.56 31.91
CA ILE A 165 -12.15 18.64 31.69
C ILE A 165 -11.49 19.51 32.77
N ALA A 166 -10.47 18.97 33.43
CA ALA A 166 -9.56 19.69 34.31
C ALA A 166 -8.46 20.39 33.47
N ASN A 167 -8.83 21.41 32.69
CA ASN A 167 -7.88 22.17 31.85
C ASN A 167 -8.18 23.67 31.89
N ALA A 168 -7.22 24.49 31.43
CA ALA A 168 -7.32 25.95 31.37
C ALA A 168 -8.15 26.48 30.19
N ALA A 169 -8.41 25.67 29.14
CA ALA A 169 -9.28 26.05 28.04
C ALA A 169 -10.76 25.96 28.49
N PRO A 170 -11.56 27.03 28.41
CA PRO A 170 -12.95 27.05 28.89
C PRO A 170 -13.90 26.43 27.85
N ILE A 171 -13.60 25.22 27.41
CA ILE A 171 -14.48 24.43 26.54
C ILE A 171 -15.33 23.46 27.37
N THR A 172 -16.58 23.31 26.99
CA THR A 172 -17.51 22.34 27.59
C THR A 172 -18.20 21.55 26.49
N PHE A 173 -19.10 20.63 26.88
CA PHE A 173 -19.88 19.85 25.93
C PHE A 173 -21.36 19.93 26.29
N ASN A 174 -22.21 20.01 25.28
CA ASN A 174 -23.65 19.90 25.48
C ASN A 174 -24.11 18.44 25.37
N PRO A 175 -25.36 18.12 25.78
CA PRO A 175 -25.92 16.78 25.66
C PRO A 175 -25.88 16.20 24.24
N ALA A 176 -26.01 17.04 23.20
CA ALA A 176 -25.98 16.65 21.79
C ALA A 176 -24.58 16.21 21.28
N GLY A 177 -23.56 16.23 22.15
CA GLY A 177 -22.22 15.85 21.76
C GLY A 177 -21.42 16.97 21.09
N GLU A 178 -21.92 18.21 21.09
CA GLU A 178 -21.25 19.35 20.48
C GLU A 178 -20.25 19.97 21.46
N LEU A 179 -19.10 20.40 20.93
CA LEU A 179 -18.14 21.21 21.67
C LEU A 179 -18.70 22.63 21.83
N VAL A 180 -18.77 23.12 23.05
CA VAL A 180 -19.23 24.47 23.38
C VAL A 180 -18.00 25.35 23.57
N THR A 181 -17.97 26.43 22.79
CA THR A 181 -16.89 27.42 22.76
C THR A 181 -16.83 28.23 24.06
N PRO A 182 -15.72 28.94 24.33
CA PRO A 182 -15.62 29.88 25.45
C PRO A 182 -16.77 30.90 25.51
N GLN A 183 -17.32 31.27 24.36
CA GLN A 183 -18.47 32.19 24.20
C GLN A 183 -19.82 31.55 24.54
N GLN A 184 -19.85 30.33 25.08
CA GLN A 184 -21.05 29.57 25.44
C GLN A 184 -21.96 29.25 24.24
N GLN A 185 -21.36 29.06 23.06
CA GLN A 185 -22.06 28.66 21.84
C GLN A 185 -21.49 27.35 21.28
N PRO A 186 -22.34 26.42 20.79
CA PRO A 186 -21.87 25.14 20.25
C PRO A 186 -21.25 25.29 18.86
N CYS A 187 -20.20 24.50 18.59
CA CYS A 187 -19.75 24.20 17.24
C CYS A 187 -20.71 23.17 16.63
N ARG A 188 -21.49 23.57 15.63
CA ARG A 188 -22.61 22.79 15.08
C ARG A 188 -22.30 22.26 13.69
N LEU A 189 -22.55 20.96 13.49
CA LEU A 189 -22.47 20.35 12.16
C LEU A 189 -23.87 20.27 11.54
N ASP A 190 -24.02 20.86 10.37
CA ASP A 190 -25.24 20.79 9.57
C ASP A 190 -25.00 19.90 8.34
N ILE A 191 -25.98 19.04 8.05
CA ILE A 191 -25.94 18.10 6.92
C ILE A 191 -27.24 18.26 6.13
N ARG A 192 -27.11 18.50 4.83
CA ARG A 192 -28.24 18.68 3.91
C ARG A 192 -28.20 17.62 2.82
N LEU A 193 -29.32 16.94 2.63
CA LEU A 193 -29.49 15.96 1.54
C LEU A 193 -30.35 16.53 0.43
N PRO A 194 -30.14 16.12 -0.84
CA PRO A 194 -30.98 16.53 -1.94
C PRO A 194 -32.42 16.07 -1.70
N LYS A 195 -33.40 16.95 -1.98
CA LYS A 195 -34.86 16.71 -1.85
C LYS A 195 -35.39 16.53 -0.42
N ILE A 196 -34.62 15.94 0.49
CA ILE A 196 -35.00 15.79 1.91
C ILE A 196 -34.75 17.08 2.69
N GLY A 197 -33.72 17.83 2.32
CA GLY A 197 -33.31 19.04 3.02
C GLY A 197 -32.40 18.74 4.21
N GLN A 198 -32.47 19.60 5.22
CA GLN A 198 -31.65 19.52 6.43
C GLN A 198 -31.99 18.26 7.24
N LEU A 199 -30.96 17.52 7.69
CA LEU A 199 -31.14 16.41 8.61
C LEU A 199 -31.50 16.89 10.01
N SER A 200 -32.23 16.05 10.75
CA SER A 200 -32.58 16.28 12.15
C SER A 200 -31.31 16.30 13.00
N GLN A 201 -31.17 17.34 13.81
CA GLN A 201 -30.04 17.48 14.73
C GLN A 201 -30.15 16.46 15.88
N PRO A 202 -29.06 15.75 16.24
CA PRO A 202 -29.07 14.86 17.39
C PRO A 202 -29.30 15.66 18.68
N GLU A 203 -30.22 15.21 19.54
CA GLU A 203 -30.44 15.83 20.86
C GLU A 203 -29.49 15.30 21.94
N THR A 204 -28.99 14.08 21.75
CA THR A 204 -28.09 13.40 22.70
C THR A 204 -26.95 12.69 21.97
N ALA A 205 -25.81 12.57 22.66
CA ALA A 205 -24.67 11.77 22.25
C ALA A 205 -24.26 10.78 23.35
N VAL A 206 -23.64 9.67 22.95
CA VAL A 206 -22.99 8.74 23.87
C VAL A 206 -21.53 9.13 24.01
N PHE A 207 -21.14 9.52 25.23
CA PHE A 207 -19.75 9.86 25.55
C PHE A 207 -18.99 8.67 26.14
N SER A 208 -17.72 8.55 25.76
CA SER A 208 -16.75 7.64 26.38
C SER A 208 -15.35 8.27 26.41
N LEU A 209 -14.49 7.76 27.30
CA LEU A 209 -13.08 8.15 27.38
C LEU A 209 -12.23 7.02 26.79
N GLU A 210 -11.68 7.22 25.59
CA GLU A 210 -10.82 6.22 24.92
C GLU A 210 -9.37 6.24 25.45
N ASP A 211 -8.95 7.41 25.92
CA ASP A 211 -7.67 7.62 26.59
C ASP A 211 -7.82 8.77 27.60
N ASN A 212 -7.19 8.67 28.77
CA ASN A 212 -7.32 9.68 29.81
C ASN A 212 -6.19 9.56 30.83
N GLY A 213 -5.37 10.60 30.91
CA GLY A 213 -4.36 10.74 31.96
C GLY A 213 -4.03 12.21 32.18
N PRO A 214 -2.94 12.53 32.90
CA PRO A 214 -2.65 13.89 33.36
C PRO A 214 -2.18 14.85 32.27
N ILE A 215 -1.83 14.34 31.08
CA ILE A 215 -1.26 15.15 29.98
C ILE A 215 -2.20 15.19 28.77
N ARG A 216 -2.91 14.09 28.51
CA ARG A 216 -3.78 13.95 27.34
C ARG A 216 -5.05 13.18 27.69
N ALA A 217 -6.18 13.63 27.14
CA ALA A 217 -7.42 12.86 27.11
C ALA A 217 -8.02 12.82 25.69
N VAL A 218 -8.69 11.71 25.38
CA VAL A 218 -9.47 11.49 24.15
C VAL A 218 -10.90 11.17 24.56
N ILE A 219 -11.78 12.12 24.29
CA ILE A 219 -13.21 12.03 24.59
C ILE A 219 -13.91 11.68 23.28
N LYS A 220 -14.56 10.52 23.20
CA LYS A 220 -15.37 10.12 22.04
C LYS A 220 -16.82 10.47 22.29
N ALA A 221 -17.47 11.11 21.33
CA ALA A 221 -18.90 11.34 21.27
C ALA A 221 -19.47 10.63 20.02
N VAL A 222 -20.52 9.82 20.20
CA VAL A 222 -21.21 9.15 19.11
C VAL A 222 -22.63 9.68 19.01
N ARG A 223 -23.03 10.16 17.82
CA ARG A 223 -24.35 10.76 17.56
C ARG A 223 -24.92 10.32 16.22
N GLN A 224 -26.24 10.13 16.16
CA GLN A 224 -26.96 9.65 14.99
C GLN A 224 -27.72 10.80 14.33
N PHE A 225 -27.37 11.12 13.08
CA PHE A 225 -28.20 11.98 12.23
C PHE A 225 -29.25 11.14 11.53
N SER A 226 -30.47 11.66 11.54
CA SER A 226 -31.62 11.04 10.90
C SER A 226 -32.30 12.02 9.95
N THR A 227 -33.00 11.48 8.98
CA THR A 227 -33.95 12.24 8.17
C THR A 227 -35.09 12.79 9.03
N PRO A 228 -35.89 13.77 8.55
CA PRO A 228 -37.02 14.31 9.29
C PRO A 228 -38.09 13.28 9.69
N ASP A 229 -38.20 12.16 8.98
CA ASP A 229 -39.06 11.01 9.28
C ASP A 229 -38.43 9.98 10.25
N GLY A 230 -37.19 10.22 10.70
CA GLY A 230 -36.53 9.45 11.75
C GLY A 230 -35.60 8.33 11.27
N GLU A 231 -35.47 8.11 9.96
CA GLU A 231 -34.58 7.07 9.43
C GLU A 231 -33.10 7.44 9.60
N PRO A 232 -32.24 6.51 10.06
CA PRO A 232 -30.80 6.75 10.19
C PRO A 232 -30.16 7.13 8.84
N ALA A 233 -29.41 8.23 8.78
CA ALA A 233 -28.73 8.69 7.57
C ALA A 233 -27.20 8.68 7.71
N PHE A 234 -26.68 9.23 8.81
CA PHE A 234 -25.24 9.25 9.10
C PHE A 234 -25.00 9.01 10.58
N LEU A 235 -24.03 8.14 10.90
CA LEU A 235 -23.48 8.05 12.24
C LEU A 235 -22.23 8.91 12.31
N LEU A 236 -22.13 9.77 13.31
CA LEU A 236 -20.99 10.63 13.52
C LEU A 236 -20.25 10.22 14.79
N GLU A 237 -18.99 9.85 14.63
CA GLU A 237 -18.04 9.62 15.72
C GLU A 237 -17.07 10.78 15.78
N THR A 238 -17.15 11.59 16.85
CA THR A 238 -16.21 12.70 17.07
C THR A 238 -15.27 12.37 18.21
N ARG A 239 -13.96 12.50 18.01
CA ARG A 239 -12.95 12.40 19.06
C ARG A 239 -12.39 13.79 19.34
N TYR A 240 -12.58 14.24 20.58
CA TYR A 240 -12.00 15.46 21.12
C TYR A 240 -10.72 15.10 21.87
N ILE A 241 -9.59 15.51 21.31
CA ILE A 241 -8.26 15.31 21.88
C ILE A 241 -7.84 16.61 22.56
N VAL A 242 -7.64 16.54 23.86
CA VAL A 242 -7.27 17.68 24.71
C VAL A 242 -5.97 17.39 25.43
N TRP A 243 -5.17 18.44 25.63
CA TRP A 243 -3.89 18.35 26.30
C TRP A 243 -3.80 19.36 27.45
N LYS A 244 -3.03 18.99 28.47
CA LYS A 244 -2.79 19.82 29.64
C LYS A 244 -2.25 21.19 29.24
N ASN A 245 -2.89 22.26 29.72
CA ASN A 245 -2.51 23.65 29.48
C ASN A 245 -2.49 24.06 28.00
N SER A 246 -3.11 23.28 27.11
CA SER A 246 -3.24 23.64 25.70
C SER A 246 -4.45 24.57 25.49
N PRO A 247 -4.30 25.67 24.73
CA PRO A 247 -5.43 26.48 24.26
C PRO A 247 -6.18 25.84 23.09
N ALA A 248 -5.65 24.74 22.55
CA ALA A 248 -6.15 24.06 21.38
C ALA A 248 -6.79 22.70 21.72
N VAL A 249 -7.80 22.34 20.93
CA VAL A 249 -8.53 21.08 20.93
C VAL A 249 -8.46 20.51 19.53
N ASN A 250 -7.98 19.28 19.38
CA ASN A 250 -8.10 18.58 18.12
C ASN A 250 -9.43 17.81 18.11
N VAL A 251 -10.19 17.98 17.03
CA VAL A 251 -11.49 17.40 16.75
C VAL A 251 -11.34 16.51 15.51
N GLN A 252 -11.27 15.20 15.74
CA GLN A 252 -11.34 14.22 14.65
C GLN A 252 -12.79 13.82 14.46
N GLN A 253 -13.39 14.24 13.36
CA GLN A 253 -14.80 14.01 13.06
C GLN A 253 -14.94 12.96 11.95
N THR A 254 -15.49 11.79 12.29
CA THR A 254 -15.72 10.70 11.34
C THR A 254 -17.21 10.53 11.07
N PHE A 255 -17.65 10.78 9.83
CA PHE A 255 -19.00 10.38 9.41
C PHE A 255 -18.96 8.98 8.81
N ILE A 256 -20.02 8.19 9.06
CA ILE A 256 -20.25 6.87 8.49
C ILE A 256 -21.61 6.89 7.80
N VAL A 257 -21.65 6.54 6.53
CA VAL A 257 -22.86 6.58 5.69
C VAL A 257 -23.82 5.44 6.06
N GLN A 258 -25.08 5.77 6.36
CA GLN A 258 -26.13 4.82 6.76
C GLN A 258 -27.44 5.01 5.98
N GLY A 259 -28.47 4.21 6.33
CA GLY A 259 -29.85 4.35 5.83
C GLY A 259 -30.12 3.68 4.48
N GLN A 260 -29.51 4.24 3.42
CA GLN A 260 -29.64 3.73 2.05
C GLN A 260 -28.92 2.39 1.89
N GLN A 261 -29.43 1.51 1.02
CA GLN A 261 -28.83 0.18 0.82
C GLN A 261 -27.56 0.23 -0.03
N THR A 262 -27.47 1.16 -0.99
CA THR A 262 -26.33 1.24 -1.92
C THR A 262 -25.54 2.53 -1.74
N HIS A 263 -26.10 3.68 -2.10
CA HIS A 263 -25.47 4.98 -1.95
C HIS A 263 -26.42 6.00 -1.32
N ALA A 264 -25.91 6.82 -0.43
CA ALA A 264 -26.54 8.04 0.03
C ALA A 264 -26.09 9.22 -0.84
N LEU A 265 -26.99 10.19 -1.01
CA LEU A 265 -26.69 11.45 -1.65
C LEU A 265 -26.52 12.53 -0.58
N LEU A 266 -25.56 13.41 -0.77
CA LEU A 266 -25.29 14.55 0.11
C LEU A 266 -25.20 15.81 -0.76
N GLU A 267 -25.80 16.91 -0.31
CA GLU A 267 -25.69 18.22 -0.97
C GLU A 267 -24.64 19.07 -0.27
N GLU A 268 -24.67 19.10 1.06
CA GLU A 268 -23.80 19.98 1.84
C GLU A 268 -23.52 19.42 3.24
N MET A 269 -22.29 19.61 3.74
CA MET A 269 -21.88 19.33 5.13
C MET A 269 -21.01 20.48 5.65
N VAL A 270 -21.50 21.22 6.64
CA VAL A 270 -20.87 22.44 7.17
C VAL A 270 -20.75 22.40 8.67
N LEU A 271 -19.53 22.63 9.17
CA LEU A 271 -19.26 22.87 10.59
C LEU A 271 -19.24 24.37 10.85
N SER A 272 -20.25 24.88 11.57
CA SER A 272 -20.33 26.26 12.03
C SER A 272 -19.58 26.42 13.35
N ILE A 273 -18.57 27.29 13.37
CA ILE A 273 -17.70 27.55 14.52
C ILE A 273 -17.88 29.03 14.93
N PRO A 274 -18.47 29.30 16.11
CA PRO A 274 -18.65 30.66 16.61
C PRO A 274 -17.33 31.45 16.64
N ALA A 275 -17.36 32.68 16.13
CA ALA A 275 -16.20 33.57 16.19
C ALA A 275 -16.07 34.19 17.58
N ALA A 276 -14.84 34.26 18.11
CA ALA A 276 -14.56 34.92 19.38
C ALA A 276 -14.89 36.42 19.34
N ASN A 277 -14.66 37.04 18.17
CA ASN A 277 -15.09 38.40 17.85
C ASN A 277 -15.84 38.39 16.50
N PRO A 278 -17.17 38.46 16.48
CA PRO A 278 -17.98 38.43 15.25
C PRO A 278 -17.66 39.54 14.24
N ALA A 279 -17.03 40.65 14.67
CA ALA A 279 -16.66 41.75 13.79
C ALA A 279 -15.24 41.61 13.19
N ALA A 280 -14.44 40.65 13.67
CA ALA A 280 -13.08 40.48 13.21
C ALA A 280 -13.03 39.79 11.83
N ALA A 281 -12.12 40.28 10.98
CA ALA A 281 -11.90 39.69 9.67
C ALA A 281 -11.16 38.35 9.80
N TRP A 282 -11.55 37.37 8.99
CA TRP A 282 -10.88 36.09 8.88
C TRP A 282 -10.00 36.06 7.64
N THR A 283 -8.85 35.39 7.76
CA THR A 283 -7.93 35.13 6.65
C THR A 283 -7.51 33.67 6.64
N ALA A 284 -7.20 33.14 5.46
CA ALA A 284 -6.68 31.78 5.30
C ALA A 284 -5.31 31.78 4.61
N ALA A 285 -4.40 30.94 5.07
CA ALA A 285 -3.05 30.84 4.51
C ALA A 285 -3.01 29.99 3.23
N THR A 286 -2.24 30.43 2.24
CA THR A 286 -1.96 29.70 0.99
C THR A 286 -0.61 28.99 1.07
N GLU A 287 -0.38 27.98 0.21
CA GLU A 287 0.92 27.27 0.14
C GLU A 287 2.10 28.19 -0.23
N LYS A 288 1.83 29.35 -0.85
CA LYS A 288 2.85 30.36 -1.17
C LYS A 288 3.23 31.24 0.02
N GLY A 289 2.58 31.05 1.18
CA GLY A 289 2.80 31.87 2.38
C GLY A 289 2.02 33.19 2.38
N GLU A 290 1.14 33.40 1.41
CA GLU A 290 0.24 34.55 1.35
C GLU A 290 -1.05 34.26 2.14
N THR A 291 -1.84 35.31 2.43
CA THR A 291 -3.15 35.17 3.07
C THR A 291 -4.28 35.66 2.17
N ALA A 292 -5.36 34.90 2.09
CA ALA A 292 -6.59 35.29 1.38
C ALA A 292 -7.70 35.64 2.39
N PRO A 293 -8.46 36.73 2.19
CA PRO A 293 -9.58 37.08 3.06
C PRO A 293 -10.72 36.07 2.91
N ILE A 294 -11.39 35.74 4.02
CA ILE A 294 -12.59 34.91 4.04
C ILE A 294 -13.81 35.82 4.18
N THR A 295 -14.73 35.74 3.24
CA THR A 295 -15.93 36.59 3.17
C THR A 295 -17.21 35.74 3.27
N ALA A 296 -18.36 36.40 3.22
CA ALA A 296 -19.66 35.71 3.12
C ALA A 296 -19.85 34.97 1.79
N GLU A 297 -19.22 35.42 0.70
CA GLU A 297 -19.19 34.69 -0.59
C GLU A 297 -18.33 33.42 -0.51
N GLY A 298 -17.45 33.35 0.49
CA GLY A 298 -16.60 32.22 0.77
C GLY A 298 -15.28 32.19 0.01
N LEU A 299 -14.41 31.33 0.51
CA LEU A 299 -13.10 30.98 -0.03
C LEU A 299 -13.09 29.47 -0.25
N HIS A 300 -13.09 29.03 -1.51
CA HIS A 300 -13.40 27.65 -1.86
C HIS A 300 -12.25 27.00 -2.63
N GLN A 301 -11.70 25.91 -2.11
CA GLN A 301 -10.83 25.04 -2.89
C GLN A 301 -11.71 24.05 -3.65
N HIS A 302 -11.99 24.33 -4.93
CA HIS A 302 -12.82 23.46 -5.78
C HIS A 302 -12.01 22.34 -6.44
N PHE A 303 -10.72 22.58 -6.72
CA PHE A 303 -9.82 21.60 -7.30
C PHE A 303 -8.49 21.57 -6.53
N ASP A 304 -7.66 20.56 -6.76
CA ASP A 304 -6.33 20.43 -6.15
C ASP A 304 -5.36 21.59 -6.46
N HIS A 305 -5.55 22.33 -7.55
CA HIS A 305 -4.57 23.33 -8.03
C HIS A 305 -5.08 24.78 -8.02
N GLU A 306 -6.36 25.00 -7.72
CA GLU A 306 -6.96 26.34 -7.70
C GLU A 306 -8.05 26.50 -6.65
N TYR A 307 -8.20 27.73 -6.17
CA TYR A 307 -9.27 28.14 -5.28
C TYR A 307 -10.02 29.36 -5.83
N ARG A 308 -11.26 29.56 -5.37
CA ARG A 308 -12.11 30.69 -5.71
C ARG A 308 -12.23 31.65 -4.53
N ALA A 309 -11.97 32.92 -4.76
CA ALA A 309 -12.08 34.00 -3.78
C ALA A 309 -12.83 35.18 -4.41
N ALA A 310 -13.86 35.71 -3.73
CA ALA A 310 -14.66 36.83 -4.23
C ALA A 310 -15.15 36.65 -5.69
N GLY A 311 -15.62 35.45 -6.01
CA GLY A 311 -16.08 35.07 -7.34
C GLY A 311 -14.98 34.78 -8.38
N GLN A 312 -13.70 35.06 -8.09
CA GLN A 312 -12.57 34.89 -9.01
C GLN A 312 -11.78 33.61 -8.75
N THR A 313 -11.31 32.96 -9.81
CA THR A 313 -10.41 31.79 -9.73
C THR A 313 -8.97 32.24 -9.58
N VAL A 314 -8.26 31.64 -8.61
CA VAL A 314 -6.85 31.89 -8.32
C VAL A 314 -6.07 30.58 -8.37
N GLN A 315 -4.99 30.56 -9.13
CA GLN A 315 -4.07 29.42 -9.19
C GLN A 315 -3.26 29.33 -7.88
N GLY A 316 -3.51 28.27 -7.12
CA GLY A 316 -2.93 28.08 -5.80
C GLY A 316 -3.72 27.12 -4.91
N ARG A 317 -3.18 26.88 -3.73
CA ARG A 317 -3.70 25.92 -2.75
C ARG A 317 -3.83 26.58 -1.38
N LEU A 318 -4.95 26.34 -0.73
CA LEU A 318 -5.21 26.75 0.65
C LEU A 318 -4.68 25.67 1.59
N THR A 319 -3.84 26.07 2.54
CA THR A 319 -3.22 25.15 3.51
C THR A 319 -4.24 24.59 4.51
N GLY A 320 -5.38 25.26 4.67
CA GLY A 320 -6.44 24.87 5.61
C GLY A 320 -6.40 25.56 6.97
N GLY A 321 -5.46 26.48 7.21
CA GLY A 321 -5.46 27.34 8.40
C GLY A 321 -6.23 28.64 8.17
N ALA A 322 -7.33 28.83 8.89
CA ALA A 322 -8.11 30.07 8.97
C ALA A 322 -7.88 30.75 10.33
N VAL A 323 -7.53 32.03 10.31
CA VAL A 323 -7.11 32.78 11.49
C VAL A 323 -7.85 34.11 11.56
N THR A 324 -8.24 34.49 12.78
CA THR A 324 -8.65 35.84 13.16
C THR A 324 -8.02 36.20 14.50
N ASP A 325 -8.22 37.43 14.98
CA ASP A 325 -7.66 37.88 16.26
C ASP A 325 -8.15 36.99 17.41
N GLY A 326 -7.21 36.30 18.06
CA GLY A 326 -7.52 35.42 19.19
C GLY A 326 -8.03 34.02 18.84
N GLN A 327 -8.15 33.61 17.57
CA GLN A 327 -8.77 32.31 17.22
C GLN A 327 -8.16 31.66 15.96
N LEU A 328 -8.05 30.33 16.00
CA LEU A 328 -7.61 29.47 14.90
C LEU A 328 -8.64 28.37 14.62
N VAL A 329 -8.90 28.15 13.33
CA VAL A 329 -9.53 26.93 12.80
C VAL A 329 -8.61 26.36 11.75
N SER A 330 -8.10 25.15 11.95
CA SER A 330 -7.25 24.47 10.96
C SER A 330 -7.83 23.11 10.59
N LEU A 331 -8.09 22.87 9.31
CA LEU A 331 -8.36 21.52 8.79
C LEU A 331 -7.08 20.96 8.18
N ARG A 332 -6.64 19.80 8.66
CA ARG A 332 -5.48 19.11 8.11
C ARG A 332 -5.79 18.61 6.71
N GLN A 333 -4.82 18.76 5.79
CA GLN A 333 -4.93 18.28 4.41
C GLN A 333 -6.13 18.87 3.64
N PHE A 334 -6.37 20.17 3.80
CA PHE A 334 -7.53 20.88 3.25
C PHE A 334 -7.62 20.78 1.73
N TRP A 335 -6.59 21.24 1.00
CA TRP A 335 -6.62 21.21 -0.46
C TRP A 335 -6.45 19.79 -1.01
N GLN A 336 -5.73 18.93 -0.29
CA GLN A 336 -5.56 17.54 -0.69
C GLN A 336 -6.89 16.79 -0.67
N ASN A 337 -7.80 17.14 0.24
CA ASN A 337 -9.15 16.58 0.34
C ASN A 337 -10.22 17.48 -0.30
N TYR A 338 -9.87 18.27 -1.31
CA TYR A 338 -10.85 19.09 -2.02
C TYR A 338 -12.07 18.25 -2.50
N PRO A 339 -13.25 18.85 -2.66
CA PRO A 339 -13.56 20.25 -2.38
C PRO A 339 -13.68 20.57 -0.88
N LYS A 340 -13.28 21.79 -0.50
CA LYS A 340 -13.42 22.36 0.84
C LYS A 340 -13.64 23.87 0.76
N ALA A 341 -14.32 24.47 1.73
CA ALA A 341 -14.48 25.92 1.76
C ALA A 341 -14.53 26.51 3.17
N PHE A 342 -14.12 27.78 3.27
CA PHE A 342 -14.38 28.64 4.42
C PHE A 342 -15.38 29.72 4.03
N ARG A 343 -16.35 30.03 4.90
CA ARG A 343 -17.29 31.15 4.72
C ARG A 343 -17.48 31.86 6.07
N VAL A 344 -17.74 33.16 6.06
CA VAL A 344 -18.18 33.88 7.26
C VAL A 344 -19.67 34.14 7.14
N ASP A 345 -20.47 33.55 8.03
CA ASP A 345 -21.92 33.77 8.08
C ASP A 345 -22.37 34.00 9.52
N LYS A 346 -23.27 34.97 9.74
CA LYS A 346 -23.92 35.27 11.04
C LYS A 346 -22.97 35.30 12.25
N GLY A 347 -21.75 35.83 12.08
CA GLY A 347 -20.77 35.92 13.17
C GLY A 347 -20.07 34.60 13.53
N ALA A 348 -20.13 33.60 12.65
CA ALA A 348 -19.40 32.34 12.76
C ALA A 348 -18.53 32.11 11.52
N LEU A 349 -17.43 31.37 11.71
CA LEU A 349 -16.70 30.76 10.59
C LEU A 349 -17.37 29.42 10.26
N GLN A 350 -17.82 29.27 9.02
CA GLN A 350 -18.29 28.01 8.48
C GLN A 350 -17.15 27.31 7.75
N LEU A 351 -16.82 26.11 8.21
CA LEU A 351 -15.94 25.16 7.52
C LEU A 351 -16.82 24.15 6.77
N ALA A 352 -16.91 24.29 5.46
CA ALA A 352 -17.62 23.35 4.61
C ALA A 352 -16.72 22.16 4.29
N LEU A 353 -17.05 21.01 4.89
CA LEU A 353 -16.38 19.72 4.67
C LEU A 353 -16.81 19.10 3.34
N CYS A 354 -18.07 19.31 2.98
CA CYS A 354 -18.63 19.07 1.64
C CYS A 354 -19.40 20.34 1.22
N PRO A 355 -18.76 21.30 0.53
CA PRO A 355 -19.43 22.50 0.04
C PRO A 355 -20.55 22.17 -0.96
N ASP A 356 -21.58 23.03 -1.02
CA ASP A 356 -22.62 22.96 -2.04
C ASP A 356 -22.13 23.44 -3.41
N PHE A 357 -22.72 22.89 -4.47
CA PHE A 357 -22.34 23.17 -5.86
C PHE A 357 -23.55 23.24 -6.77
N GLU A 358 -23.52 24.15 -7.74
CA GLU A 358 -24.45 24.06 -8.88
C GLU A 358 -24.09 22.87 -9.78
N ALA A 359 -25.10 22.29 -10.42
CA ALA A 359 -24.90 21.21 -11.37
C ALA A 359 -24.05 21.67 -12.58
N GLY A 360 -23.19 20.78 -13.08
CA GLY A 360 -22.39 21.03 -14.29
C GLY A 360 -20.90 21.25 -14.05
N LEU A 361 -20.46 21.72 -12.88
CA LEU A 361 -19.06 22.06 -12.63
C LEU A 361 -18.10 20.86 -12.83
N TYR A 362 -18.41 19.73 -12.19
CA TYR A 362 -17.60 18.50 -12.31
C TYR A 362 -18.04 17.61 -13.47
N ASP A 363 -19.28 17.76 -13.93
CA ASP A 363 -19.84 17.02 -15.07
C ASP A 363 -19.16 17.40 -16.39
N ALA A 364 -18.51 18.57 -16.45
CA ALA A 364 -17.79 19.05 -17.63
C ALA A 364 -16.53 18.23 -17.96
N PHE A 365 -16.02 17.42 -17.03
CA PHE A 365 -14.82 16.62 -17.25
C PHE A 365 -15.13 15.31 -18.01
N PRO A 366 -14.33 14.95 -19.04
CA PRO A 366 -14.58 13.75 -19.81
C PRO A 366 -14.58 12.48 -18.95
N PHE A 367 -15.56 11.60 -19.19
CA PHE A 367 -15.68 10.34 -18.46
C PHE A 367 -14.40 9.52 -18.57
N GLU A 368 -13.78 9.37 -19.74
CA GLU A 368 -12.59 8.55 -19.99
C GLU A 368 -11.29 9.14 -19.41
N LYS A 369 -11.35 10.31 -18.77
CA LYS A 369 -10.21 10.98 -18.13
C LYS A 369 -10.53 11.28 -16.66
N GLU A 370 -10.67 12.56 -16.30
CA GLU A 370 -10.82 12.98 -14.91
C GLU A 370 -12.21 12.64 -14.33
N GLY A 371 -13.24 12.46 -15.19
CA GLY A 371 -14.61 12.17 -14.74
C GLY A 371 -14.72 10.89 -13.90
N HIS A 372 -14.19 9.77 -14.41
CA HIS A 372 -14.19 8.50 -13.66
C HIS A 372 -13.07 8.40 -12.62
N HIS A 373 -11.93 9.06 -12.86
CA HIS A 373 -10.74 8.99 -12.00
C HIS A 373 -10.94 9.86 -10.75
N LEU A 374 -11.20 11.16 -10.92
CA LEU A 374 -11.13 12.13 -9.83
C LEU A 374 -12.49 12.55 -9.28
N TYR A 375 -13.54 12.64 -10.12
CA TYR A 375 -14.78 13.34 -9.76
C TYR A 375 -16.03 12.45 -9.69
N PHE A 376 -15.89 11.14 -9.84
CA PHE A 376 -17.00 10.17 -9.87
C PHE A 376 -17.99 10.26 -8.70
N TYR A 377 -17.53 10.76 -7.54
CA TYR A 377 -18.31 10.88 -6.32
C TYR A 377 -19.05 12.22 -6.19
N LEU A 378 -18.83 13.18 -7.09
CA LEU A 378 -19.46 14.50 -7.09
C LEU A 378 -19.86 14.89 -8.51
N LEU A 379 -21.12 14.65 -8.86
CA LEU A 379 -21.70 14.93 -10.18
C LEU A 379 -23.08 15.56 -10.00
N ASN A 380 -23.50 16.40 -10.95
CA ASN A 380 -24.74 17.16 -10.90
C ASN A 380 -24.88 18.01 -9.62
N GLY A 381 -23.77 18.49 -9.07
CA GLY A 381 -23.73 19.26 -7.81
C GLY A 381 -24.01 18.44 -6.54
N VAL A 382 -24.05 17.11 -6.62
CA VAL A 382 -24.43 16.22 -5.52
C VAL A 382 -23.35 15.17 -5.28
N TYR A 383 -22.97 15.00 -4.01
CA TYR A 383 -22.06 13.94 -3.59
C TYR A 383 -22.81 12.62 -3.52
N LYS A 384 -22.16 11.53 -3.95
CA LYS A 384 -22.68 10.17 -3.89
C LYS A 384 -21.70 9.29 -3.12
N PHE A 385 -22.09 8.88 -1.90
CA PHE A 385 -21.28 8.03 -1.04
C PHE A 385 -21.93 6.68 -0.82
N ARG A 386 -21.14 5.61 -0.80
CA ARG A 386 -21.65 4.26 -0.60
C ARG A 386 -22.03 4.03 0.86
N ALA A 387 -23.11 3.27 1.10
CA ALA A 387 -23.45 2.79 2.44
C ALA A 387 -22.27 2.06 3.08
N GLY A 388 -21.96 2.41 4.33
CA GLY A 388 -20.83 1.85 5.08
C GLY A 388 -19.49 2.52 4.83
N MET A 389 -19.34 3.38 3.82
CA MET A 389 -18.16 4.22 3.66
C MET A 389 -18.08 5.23 4.81
N ALA A 390 -16.87 5.55 5.25
CA ALA A 390 -16.60 6.59 6.22
C ALA A 390 -15.56 7.58 5.72
N LYS A 391 -15.50 8.75 6.36
CA LYS A 391 -14.41 9.70 6.19
C LYS A 391 -14.15 10.43 7.49
N THR A 392 -12.88 10.59 7.85
CA THR A 392 -12.44 11.38 9.00
C THR A 392 -11.82 12.71 8.55
N ASP A 393 -12.31 13.81 9.11
CA ASP A 393 -11.69 15.14 9.03
C ASP A 393 -10.96 15.44 10.35
N ASP A 394 -9.72 15.92 10.28
CA ASP A 394 -8.84 16.23 11.43
C ASP A 394 -8.74 17.76 11.59
N ILE A 395 -9.41 18.30 12.60
CA ILE A 395 -9.66 19.75 12.77
C ILE A 395 -9.05 20.24 14.08
N LEU A 396 -8.16 21.23 14.03
CA LEU A 396 -7.63 21.90 15.22
C LEU A 396 -8.36 23.22 15.44
N LEU A 397 -8.92 23.38 16.63
CA LEU A 397 -9.56 24.62 17.09
C LEU A 397 -8.76 25.21 18.25
N ALA A 398 -8.48 26.51 18.23
CA ALA A 398 -7.81 27.18 19.35
C ALA A 398 -8.35 28.60 19.58
N TRP A 399 -8.34 29.04 20.84
CA TRP A 399 -8.84 30.36 21.27
C TRP A 399 -7.85 31.04 22.21
N GLY A 400 -7.92 32.37 22.32
CA GLY A 400 -7.09 33.16 23.23
C GLY A 400 -5.61 33.19 22.83
N ILE A 401 -5.31 33.00 21.54
CA ILE A 401 -3.92 32.93 21.04
C ILE A 401 -3.63 34.08 20.07
N PRO A 402 -2.40 34.64 20.08
CA PRO A 402 -2.02 35.66 19.10
C PRO A 402 -1.88 35.04 17.69
N THR A 403 -2.09 35.85 16.66
CA THR A 403 -2.06 35.44 15.24
C THR A 403 -0.80 34.68 14.83
N GLU A 404 0.37 35.09 15.31
CA GLU A 404 1.64 34.40 15.03
C GLU A 404 1.68 32.97 15.62
N ALA A 405 1.13 32.79 16.83
CA ALA A 405 1.01 31.47 17.43
C ALA A 405 -0.03 30.60 16.69
N ALA A 406 -1.09 31.20 16.16
CA ALA A 406 -2.08 30.51 15.34
C ALA A 406 -1.47 29.95 14.03
N ASP A 407 -0.64 30.74 13.32
CA ASP A 407 0.06 30.24 12.11
C ASP A 407 1.01 29.07 12.44
N ARG A 408 1.80 29.18 13.50
CA ARG A 408 2.68 28.09 13.97
C ARG A 408 1.89 26.82 14.32
N LEU A 409 0.79 26.95 15.05
CA LEU A 409 -0.07 25.81 15.39
C LEU A 409 -0.71 25.18 14.15
N ALA A 410 -1.14 25.98 13.17
CA ALA A 410 -1.66 25.47 11.90
C ALA A 410 -0.60 24.65 11.14
N ARG A 411 0.66 25.13 11.09
CA ARG A 411 1.77 24.38 10.46
C ARG A 411 2.11 23.09 11.20
N LEU A 412 2.16 23.13 12.53
CA LEU A 412 2.33 21.94 13.37
C LEU A 412 1.17 20.95 13.21
N HIS A 413 -0.04 21.43 12.95
CA HIS A 413 -1.19 20.56 12.65
C HIS A 413 -1.05 19.86 11.30
N GLN A 414 -0.58 20.57 10.26
CA GLN A 414 -0.33 19.95 8.93
C GLN A 414 0.80 18.90 8.99
N ARG A 415 1.87 19.21 9.73
CA ARG A 415 3.05 18.35 9.90
C ARG A 415 3.43 18.24 11.38
N PRO A 416 2.81 17.33 12.15
CA PRO A 416 3.07 17.18 13.57
C PRO A 416 4.47 16.62 13.86
N LEU A 417 4.97 16.86 15.06
CA LEU A 417 6.26 16.32 15.51
C LEU A 417 6.11 14.84 15.89
N LEU A 418 7.16 14.06 15.65
CA LEU A 418 7.23 12.65 16.04
C LEU A 418 8.36 12.44 17.06
N ALA A 419 8.09 11.64 18.08
CA ALA A 419 9.09 11.05 18.94
C ALA A 419 9.50 9.69 18.38
N VAL A 420 10.77 9.53 18.02
CA VAL A 420 11.31 8.38 17.28
C VAL A 420 12.45 7.75 18.05
N ALA A 421 12.42 6.42 18.21
CA ALA A 421 13.54 5.66 18.75
C ALA A 421 14.56 5.31 17.64
N PRO A 422 15.80 4.92 17.97
CA PRO A 422 16.74 4.43 16.97
C PRO A 422 16.15 3.26 16.16
N PRO A 423 16.34 3.20 14.84
CA PRO A 423 15.80 2.12 14.01
C PRO A 423 16.15 0.70 14.47
N ALA A 424 17.36 0.52 15.00
CA ALA A 424 17.79 -0.75 15.58
C ALA A 424 16.86 -1.22 16.71
N TRP A 425 16.37 -0.29 17.55
CA TRP A 425 15.46 -0.61 18.64
C TRP A 425 14.15 -1.25 18.14
N TYR A 426 13.52 -0.65 17.12
CA TYR A 426 12.31 -1.19 16.52
C TYR A 426 12.55 -2.59 15.94
N CYS A 427 13.64 -2.78 15.19
CA CYS A 427 13.96 -4.04 14.52
C CYS A 427 14.35 -5.16 15.51
N ASP A 428 15.14 -4.83 16.53
CA ASP A 428 15.66 -5.80 17.50
C ASP A 428 14.62 -6.23 18.52
N SER A 429 13.58 -5.42 18.75
CA SER A 429 12.43 -5.78 19.60
C SER A 429 11.64 -7.00 19.10
N LYS A 430 11.79 -7.37 17.82
CA LYS A 430 11.05 -8.45 17.13
C LYS A 430 9.53 -8.29 17.10
N VAL A 431 8.99 -7.11 17.44
CA VAL A 431 7.53 -6.85 17.35
C VAL A 431 7.01 -6.84 15.92
N PHE A 432 7.87 -6.45 14.97
CA PHE A 432 7.61 -6.42 13.52
C PHE A 432 8.09 -7.71 12.83
N TYR A 433 8.07 -8.84 13.56
CA TYR A 433 8.69 -10.10 13.12
C TYR A 433 10.22 -9.92 12.93
N PRO A 434 10.95 -10.94 12.43
CA PRO A 434 12.33 -10.73 12.02
C PRO A 434 12.42 -9.72 10.86
N LEU A 435 13.02 -8.56 11.15
CA LEU A 435 13.09 -7.40 10.27
C LEU A 435 14.52 -6.85 10.22
N ALA A 436 15.07 -6.61 9.03
CA ALA A 436 16.41 -6.05 8.91
C ALA A 436 16.40 -4.55 9.21
N VAL A 437 17.28 -4.05 10.08
CA VAL A 437 17.56 -2.61 10.16
C VAL A 437 18.15 -2.10 8.84
N ARG A 438 18.00 -0.80 8.53
CA ARG A 438 18.69 -0.18 7.39
C ARG A 438 20.20 -0.47 7.46
N ASN A 439 20.76 -0.98 6.36
CA ASN A 439 22.17 -1.35 6.31
C ASN A 439 22.78 -1.08 4.92
N THR A 440 23.52 0.01 4.80
CA THR A 440 24.17 0.43 3.56
C THR A 440 25.46 -0.34 3.24
N GLU A 441 26.00 -1.11 4.18
CA GLU A 441 27.19 -1.95 3.96
C GLU A 441 26.83 -3.32 3.37
N LYS A 442 25.67 -3.88 3.75
CA LYS A 442 25.17 -5.17 3.26
C LYS A 442 24.16 -5.05 2.14
N PHE A 443 23.39 -3.96 2.09
CA PHE A 443 22.27 -3.80 1.16
C PHE A 443 22.24 -2.43 0.48
N LYS A 444 23.42 -1.88 0.13
CA LYS A 444 23.56 -0.54 -0.46
C LYS A 444 22.55 -0.25 -1.58
N TYR A 445 22.42 -1.17 -2.55
CA TYR A 445 21.55 -0.98 -3.70
C TYR A 445 20.08 -0.85 -3.30
N TYR A 446 19.62 -1.66 -2.34
CA TYR A 446 18.27 -1.59 -1.82
C TYR A 446 18.02 -0.24 -1.12
N GLU A 447 18.92 0.15 -0.20
CA GLU A 447 18.75 1.35 0.61
C GLU A 447 18.73 2.63 -0.25
N GLU A 448 19.65 2.77 -1.19
CA GLU A 448 19.66 3.90 -2.12
C GLU A 448 18.42 3.91 -3.04
N THR A 449 17.91 2.73 -3.38
CA THR A 449 16.71 2.63 -4.23
C THR A 449 15.47 3.08 -3.48
N ILE A 450 15.24 2.56 -2.26
CA ILE A 450 14.05 2.94 -1.49
C ILE A 450 14.04 4.44 -1.15
N ASP A 451 15.20 5.04 -0.86
CA ASP A 451 15.29 6.50 -0.65
C ASP A 451 14.77 7.28 -1.86
N ARG A 452 15.20 6.90 -3.07
CA ARG A 452 14.69 7.50 -4.31
C ARG A 452 13.21 7.22 -4.54
N LYS A 453 12.72 6.03 -4.16
CA LYS A 453 11.32 5.65 -4.38
C LYS A 453 10.36 6.38 -3.45
N ILE A 454 10.74 6.67 -2.21
CA ILE A 454 9.91 7.48 -1.30
C ILE A 454 9.68 8.88 -1.88
N VAL A 455 10.75 9.53 -2.37
CA VAL A 455 10.64 10.83 -3.05
C VAL A 455 9.80 10.72 -4.33
N ALA A 456 10.05 9.68 -5.14
CA ALA A 456 9.31 9.45 -6.37
C ALA A 456 7.83 9.11 -6.14
N TYR A 457 7.47 8.52 -4.99
CA TYR A 457 6.09 8.23 -4.61
C TYR A 457 5.28 9.52 -4.46
N ALA A 458 5.81 10.49 -3.70
CA ALA A 458 5.18 11.80 -3.53
C ALA A 458 5.06 12.55 -4.87
N ALA A 459 6.12 12.53 -5.69
CA ALA A 459 6.11 13.15 -7.01
C ALA A 459 5.12 12.47 -7.99
N ALA A 460 4.95 11.15 -7.88
CA ALA A 460 3.99 10.41 -8.70
C ALA A 460 2.55 10.72 -8.31
N ARG A 461 2.24 10.83 -7.01
CA ARG A 461 0.92 11.31 -6.52
C ARG A 461 0.61 12.68 -7.08
N GLU A 462 1.55 13.62 -6.97
CA GLU A 462 1.40 14.99 -7.50
C GLU A 462 1.13 14.98 -9.01
N LYS A 463 1.90 14.20 -9.77
CA LYS A 463 1.72 14.08 -11.23
C LYS A 463 0.38 13.46 -11.62
N GLN A 464 -0.07 12.44 -10.90
CA GLN A 464 -1.37 11.79 -11.15
C GLN A 464 -2.55 12.62 -10.63
N ARG A 465 -2.29 13.62 -9.77
CA ARG A 465 -3.32 14.40 -9.08
C ARG A 465 -4.25 13.51 -8.26
N ASP A 466 -3.69 12.47 -7.62
CA ASP A 466 -4.43 11.53 -6.76
C ASP A 466 -4.80 12.23 -5.42
N TYR A 467 -5.67 13.22 -5.56
CA TYR A 467 -6.20 14.11 -4.55
C TYR A 467 -7.73 14.13 -4.66
N GLY A 468 -8.37 14.61 -3.60
CA GLY A 468 -9.82 14.73 -3.49
C GLY A 468 -10.36 13.98 -2.28
N LEU A 469 -11.55 14.38 -1.83
CA LEU A 469 -12.22 13.87 -0.63
C LEU A 469 -12.24 12.33 -0.54
N MET A 470 -12.55 11.67 -1.65
CA MET A 470 -12.65 10.21 -1.76
C MET A 470 -11.35 9.54 -2.22
N ASN A 471 -10.30 10.29 -2.56
CA ASN A 471 -9.17 9.79 -3.34
C ASN A 471 -7.83 9.93 -2.60
N PHE A 472 -7.66 11.02 -1.84
CA PHE A 472 -6.39 11.38 -1.26
C PHE A 472 -5.94 10.36 -0.20
N GLY A 473 -4.74 9.81 -0.43
CA GLY A 473 -4.12 8.78 0.37
C GLY A 473 -3.80 7.56 -0.48
N ASP A 474 -4.73 7.15 -1.34
CA ASP A 474 -4.58 6.01 -2.25
C ASP A 474 -3.79 6.34 -3.53
N TRP A 475 -3.70 5.37 -4.43
CA TRP A 475 -3.03 5.49 -5.72
C TRP A 475 -3.89 4.95 -6.86
N TYR A 476 -3.81 5.60 -8.02
CA TYR A 476 -4.59 5.27 -9.21
C TYR A 476 -3.81 4.51 -10.29
N GLY A 477 -4.53 3.74 -11.11
CA GLY A 477 -4.03 3.19 -12.38
C GLY A 477 -4.00 1.66 -12.46
N GLU A 478 -4.47 0.93 -11.44
CA GLU A 478 -4.57 -0.52 -11.52
C GLU A 478 -5.52 -0.91 -12.67
N ARG A 479 -5.12 -1.86 -13.53
CA ARG A 479 -5.88 -2.26 -14.73
C ARG A 479 -6.27 -1.11 -15.67
N GLY A 480 -5.61 0.05 -15.56
CA GLY A 480 -5.82 1.24 -16.37
C GLY A 480 -7.02 2.10 -15.97
N ALA A 481 -7.87 1.66 -15.02
CA ALA A 481 -9.07 2.41 -14.62
C ALA A 481 -9.46 2.30 -13.13
N ASN A 482 -8.75 1.50 -12.35
CA ASN A 482 -9.08 1.25 -10.95
C ASN A 482 -8.21 2.10 -10.01
N TRP A 483 -8.81 2.46 -8.89
CA TRP A 483 -8.10 2.79 -7.68
C TRP A 483 -7.48 1.54 -7.06
N GLY A 484 -6.32 1.71 -6.42
CA GLY A 484 -5.50 0.63 -5.90
C GLY A 484 -6.05 -0.03 -4.66
N ASN A 485 -6.80 0.70 -3.84
CA ASN A 485 -7.34 0.28 -2.55
C ASN A 485 -6.28 -0.41 -1.68
N SER A 486 -5.10 0.20 -1.60
CA SER A 486 -3.93 -0.35 -0.91
C SER A 486 -3.56 -1.79 -1.32
N GLU A 487 -3.69 -2.16 -2.61
CA GLU A 487 -3.31 -3.51 -3.04
C GLU A 487 -1.86 -3.84 -2.66
N TYR A 488 -1.69 -4.87 -1.84
CA TYR A 488 -0.46 -5.23 -1.13
C TYR A 488 -0.04 -4.22 -0.04
N ASP A 489 -0.98 -3.80 0.81
CA ASP A 489 -0.73 -3.10 2.10
C ASP A 489 0.34 -2.01 2.00
N THR A 490 0.06 -0.98 1.19
CA THR A 490 0.99 0.12 0.93
C THR A 490 1.47 0.78 2.22
N GLN A 491 0.56 1.00 3.17
CA GLN A 491 0.91 1.61 4.45
C GLN A 491 1.85 0.72 5.28
N SER A 492 1.68 -0.62 5.28
CA SER A 492 2.65 -1.52 5.91
C SER A 492 4.02 -1.40 5.26
N GLY A 493 4.10 -1.41 3.93
CA GLY A 493 5.35 -1.23 3.20
C GLY A 493 6.10 0.04 3.59
N LEU A 494 5.38 1.17 3.69
CA LEU A 494 5.93 2.47 4.08
C LEU A 494 6.31 2.53 5.58
N LEU A 495 5.47 2.03 6.48
CA LEU A 495 5.76 1.98 7.92
C LEU A 495 6.97 1.09 8.23
N LEU A 496 7.14 -0.02 7.51
CA LEU A 496 8.34 -0.84 7.61
C LEU A 496 9.60 -0.07 7.18
N GLN A 497 9.52 0.82 6.19
CA GLN A 497 10.66 1.68 5.85
C GLN A 497 10.92 2.73 6.93
N PHE A 498 9.88 3.32 7.49
CA PHE A 498 10.02 4.25 8.62
C PHE A 498 10.75 3.60 9.80
N VAL A 499 10.28 2.46 10.30
CA VAL A 499 10.90 1.84 11.50
C VAL A 499 12.32 1.33 11.26
N ARG A 500 12.69 1.03 10.01
CA ARG A 500 14.06 0.59 9.63
C ARG A 500 15.05 1.72 9.45
N SER A 501 14.59 2.93 9.14
CA SER A 501 15.45 4.04 8.72
C SER A 501 15.28 5.33 9.52
N GLY A 502 14.17 5.49 10.24
CA GLY A 502 13.76 6.76 10.84
C GLY A 502 13.23 7.79 9.84
N ASN A 503 13.01 7.41 8.57
CA ASN A 503 12.53 8.34 7.54
C ASN A 503 11.06 8.71 7.78
N GLU A 504 10.84 9.91 8.33
CA GLU A 504 9.50 10.44 8.63
C GLU A 504 8.63 10.61 7.38
N ASP A 505 9.18 10.86 6.20
CA ASP A 505 8.36 10.99 4.98
C ASP A 505 7.66 9.67 4.64
N ALA A 506 8.32 8.53 4.88
CA ALA A 506 7.66 7.24 4.77
C ALA A 506 6.51 7.09 5.77
N PHE A 507 6.68 7.58 7.00
CA PHE A 507 5.61 7.57 8.00
C PHE A 507 4.41 8.41 7.56
N PHE A 508 4.62 9.64 7.08
CA PHE A 508 3.50 10.51 6.69
C PHE A 508 2.80 10.04 5.42
N LEU A 509 3.52 9.47 4.44
CA LEU A 509 2.89 8.82 3.30
C LEU A 509 2.05 7.61 3.74
N ALA A 510 2.49 6.89 4.79
CA ALA A 510 1.72 5.79 5.36
C ALA A 510 0.49 6.27 6.14
N ASP A 511 0.61 7.34 6.92
CA ASP A 511 -0.51 8.00 7.65
C ASP A 511 -1.62 8.40 6.67
N ASP A 512 -1.26 9.00 5.52
CA ASP A 512 -2.20 9.36 4.46
C ASP A 512 -2.93 8.14 3.90
N MET A 513 -2.17 7.11 3.49
CA MET A 513 -2.74 5.87 2.94
C MET A 513 -3.60 5.14 3.96
N GLU A 514 -3.15 5.05 5.21
CA GLU A 514 -3.86 4.37 6.28
C GLU A 514 -5.22 5.01 6.53
N LYS A 515 -5.28 6.35 6.63
CA LYS A 515 -6.54 7.06 6.83
C LYS A 515 -7.52 6.84 5.69
N HIS A 516 -7.03 6.84 4.44
CA HIS A 516 -7.87 6.51 3.27
C HIS A 516 -8.36 5.07 3.32
N ASN A 517 -7.46 4.10 3.42
CA ASN A 517 -7.79 2.69 3.31
C ASN A 517 -8.69 2.22 4.47
N ARG A 518 -8.43 2.76 5.66
CA ARG A 518 -9.25 2.53 6.84
C ARG A 518 -10.66 3.06 6.68
N ASP A 519 -10.85 4.26 6.14
CA ASP A 519 -12.14 4.96 6.14
C ASP A 519 -12.97 4.72 4.86
N VAL A 520 -12.33 4.78 3.68
CA VAL A 520 -13.00 4.72 2.37
C VAL A 520 -13.09 3.29 1.83
N ASP A 521 -11.97 2.56 1.84
CA ASP A 521 -11.89 1.24 1.19
C ASP A 521 -12.41 0.09 2.07
N THR A 522 -12.70 0.36 3.35
CA THR A 522 -13.22 -0.64 4.29
C THR A 522 -14.65 -0.31 4.70
N VAL A 523 -15.52 -1.31 4.67
CA VAL A 523 -16.91 -1.14 5.09
C VAL A 523 -16.99 -1.02 6.62
N HIS A 524 -17.72 -0.01 7.12
CA HIS A 524 -17.92 0.23 8.56
C HIS A 524 -19.36 0.01 9.04
N TRP A 525 -20.32 -0.02 8.12
CA TRP A 525 -21.72 -0.24 8.43
C TRP A 525 -22.42 -0.94 7.28
N SER A 526 -23.43 -1.76 7.60
CA SER A 526 -24.34 -2.32 6.63
C SER A 526 -25.67 -2.60 7.29
N LYS A 527 -26.72 -2.80 6.49
CA LYS A 527 -27.93 -3.45 6.98
C LYS A 527 -27.60 -4.89 7.42
N PRO A 528 -28.37 -5.47 8.36
CA PRO A 528 -28.21 -6.87 8.75
C PRO A 528 -28.23 -7.81 7.53
N ASN A 529 -27.40 -8.86 7.58
CA ASN A 529 -27.28 -9.90 6.55
C ASN A 529 -26.73 -9.47 5.18
N GLU A 530 -26.32 -8.22 5.00
CA GLU A 530 -25.60 -7.80 3.79
C GLU A 530 -24.25 -8.49 3.66
N ARG A 531 -23.89 -8.85 2.42
CA ARG A 531 -22.61 -9.53 2.14
C ARG A 531 -21.42 -8.62 2.44
N LEU A 532 -21.52 -7.37 2.00
CA LEU A 532 -20.56 -6.32 2.32
C LEU A 532 -20.99 -5.74 3.68
N SER A 533 -20.37 -6.24 4.74
CA SER A 533 -20.64 -5.86 6.13
C SER A 533 -19.35 -5.37 6.80
N PRO A 534 -19.41 -4.81 8.02
CA PRO A 534 -18.25 -4.18 8.64
C PRO A 534 -16.99 -5.07 8.62
N GLY A 535 -15.87 -4.50 8.19
CA GLY A 535 -14.60 -5.21 7.99
C GLY A 535 -14.37 -5.76 6.59
N ALA A 536 -15.35 -5.71 5.69
CA ALA A 536 -15.12 -6.05 4.28
C ALA A 536 -14.20 -5.02 3.63
N VAL A 537 -12.98 -5.43 3.25
CA VAL A 537 -12.06 -4.61 2.44
C VAL A 537 -12.47 -4.73 0.97
N LEU A 538 -12.64 -3.59 0.31
CA LEU A 538 -13.03 -3.55 -1.08
C LEU A 538 -11.80 -3.68 -1.98
N VAL A 539 -11.88 -4.59 -2.96
CA VAL A 539 -10.77 -4.83 -3.89
C VAL A 539 -10.52 -3.60 -4.76
N HIS A 540 -9.30 -3.47 -5.30
CA HIS A 540 -8.98 -2.47 -6.33
C HIS A 540 -10.08 -2.42 -7.41
N GLN A 541 -10.69 -1.25 -7.59
CA GLN A 541 -11.87 -1.09 -8.45
C GLN A 541 -12.12 0.38 -8.82
N MET A 542 -13.07 0.63 -9.73
CA MET A 542 -13.44 1.99 -10.12
C MET A 542 -14.15 2.71 -8.96
N GLY A 543 -13.70 3.93 -8.67
CA GLY A 543 -14.28 4.80 -7.65
C GLY A 543 -14.17 4.30 -6.20
N HIS A 544 -13.11 3.54 -5.86
CA HIS A 544 -12.80 2.91 -4.56
C HIS A 544 -13.82 1.89 -4.05
N VAL A 545 -15.09 2.26 -4.03
CA VAL A 545 -16.18 1.51 -3.41
C VAL A 545 -17.11 0.85 -4.45
N GLY A 546 -16.90 1.12 -5.74
CA GLY A 546 -17.65 0.55 -6.87
C GLY A 546 -19.14 0.93 -6.88
N GLY A 547 -19.83 0.63 -7.97
CA GLY A 547 -21.27 0.88 -8.12
C GLY A 547 -21.65 2.30 -8.53
N TYR A 548 -20.69 3.09 -9.01
CA TYR A 548 -20.94 4.36 -9.68
C TYR A 548 -21.35 4.17 -11.14
N TYR A 549 -20.79 3.13 -11.78
CA TYR A 549 -20.95 2.82 -13.19
C TYR A 549 -21.35 1.35 -13.37
N THR A 550 -21.88 1.00 -14.54
CA THR A 550 -22.24 -0.38 -14.89
C THR A 550 -21.20 -1.07 -15.76
N GLU A 551 -20.33 -0.29 -16.40
CA GLU A 551 -19.34 -0.75 -17.38
C GLU A 551 -17.96 -0.17 -17.05
N SER A 552 -16.92 -0.82 -17.57
CA SER A 552 -15.54 -0.35 -17.48
C SER A 552 -15.31 0.84 -18.40
N VAL A 553 -14.29 1.65 -18.11
CA VAL A 553 -13.78 2.63 -19.08
C VAL A 553 -13.32 1.89 -20.34
N PRO A 554 -13.71 2.35 -21.55
CA PRO A 554 -13.32 1.72 -22.80
C PRO A 554 -11.80 1.51 -22.90
N GLY A 555 -11.37 0.33 -23.35
CA GLY A 555 -9.95 0.00 -23.52
C GLY A 555 -9.21 -0.39 -22.24
N THR A 556 -9.89 -0.42 -21.09
CA THR A 556 -9.30 -0.79 -19.79
C THR A 556 -9.90 -2.09 -19.24
N LEU A 557 -9.35 -2.60 -18.13
CA LEU A 557 -9.90 -3.75 -17.40
C LEU A 557 -10.51 -3.32 -16.06
N GLY A 558 -11.09 -2.12 -16.03
CA GLY A 558 -11.73 -1.52 -14.86
C GLY A 558 -12.86 -2.40 -14.30
N ILE A 559 -13.02 -2.35 -12.98
CA ILE A 559 -14.04 -3.11 -12.25
C ILE A 559 -15.10 -2.12 -11.77
N PRO A 560 -16.28 -2.03 -12.42
CA PRO A 560 -17.29 -1.04 -12.05
C PRO A 560 -18.13 -1.42 -10.83
N ARG A 561 -18.09 -2.70 -10.40
CA ARG A 561 -18.92 -3.24 -9.32
C ARG A 561 -18.12 -3.40 -8.04
N ALA A 562 -18.79 -3.23 -6.89
CA ALA A 562 -18.19 -3.47 -5.58
C ALA A 562 -17.89 -4.96 -5.35
N GLY A 563 -16.65 -5.28 -4.96
CA GLY A 563 -16.24 -6.64 -4.60
C GLY A 563 -15.28 -6.69 -3.41
N THR A 564 -15.24 -7.84 -2.74
CA THR A 564 -14.29 -8.12 -1.64
C THR A 564 -13.72 -9.54 -1.79
N SER A 565 -12.48 -9.75 -1.35
CA SER A 565 -11.83 -11.05 -1.30
C SER A 565 -10.70 -11.03 -0.27
N VAL A 566 -10.58 -12.09 0.53
CA VAL A 566 -9.45 -12.27 1.48
C VAL A 566 -8.09 -12.21 0.78
N SER A 567 -8.05 -12.49 -0.53
CA SER A 567 -6.82 -12.41 -1.32
C SER A 567 -6.41 -11.01 -1.77
N HIS A 568 -7.20 -9.99 -1.40
CA HIS A 568 -7.01 -8.56 -1.66
C HIS A 568 -7.41 -7.74 -0.42
N ALA A 569 -7.04 -8.22 0.77
CA ALA A 569 -7.29 -7.56 2.04
C ALA A 569 -6.07 -7.69 2.95
N TRP A 570 -5.83 -6.68 3.77
CA TRP A 570 -4.66 -6.58 4.64
C TRP A 570 -5.03 -5.88 5.94
N ASN A 571 -4.28 -6.13 7.02
CA ASN A 571 -4.50 -5.48 8.30
C ASN A 571 -3.23 -5.21 9.12
N GLU A 572 -2.06 -5.57 8.60
CA GLU A 572 -0.78 -5.32 9.28
C GLU A 572 -0.53 -3.83 9.37
N GLY A 573 -0.72 -3.12 8.26
CA GLY A 573 -0.65 -1.67 8.15
C GLY A 573 -1.44 -0.93 9.23
N HIS A 574 -2.70 -1.32 9.39
CA HIS A 574 -3.59 -0.76 10.42
C HIS A 574 -3.04 -0.97 11.85
N PHE A 575 -2.54 -2.17 12.16
CA PHE A 575 -1.95 -2.44 13.48
C PHE A 575 -0.64 -1.67 13.69
N TYR A 576 0.24 -1.62 12.69
CA TYR A 576 1.48 -0.86 12.78
C TYR A 576 1.20 0.63 13.00
N HIS A 577 0.21 1.19 12.29
CA HIS A 577 -0.22 2.56 12.52
C HIS A 577 -0.74 2.75 13.96
N TYR A 578 -1.67 1.91 14.43
CA TYR A 578 -2.15 1.98 15.82
C TYR A 578 -1.02 1.93 16.85
N PHE A 579 -0.06 1.02 16.68
CA PHE A 579 1.03 0.89 17.64
C PHE A 579 1.97 2.08 17.62
N LEU A 580 2.18 2.73 16.48
CA LEU A 580 3.07 3.89 16.37
C LEU A 580 2.39 5.21 16.77
N THR A 581 1.07 5.33 16.62
CA THR A 581 0.34 6.60 16.80
C THR A 581 -0.67 6.60 17.96
N GLY A 582 -1.14 5.43 18.36
CA GLY A 582 -2.23 5.27 19.32
C GLY A 582 -3.63 5.46 18.71
N ASP A 583 -3.77 5.53 17.37
CA ASP A 583 -5.05 5.69 16.69
C ASP A 583 -5.94 4.43 16.85
N VAL A 584 -6.89 4.51 17.77
CA VAL A 584 -7.80 3.41 18.12
C VAL A 584 -8.65 2.97 16.92
N ARG A 585 -8.98 3.87 16.00
CA ARG A 585 -9.81 3.53 14.83
C ARG A 585 -9.05 2.59 13.89
N SER A 586 -7.74 2.79 13.71
CA SER A 586 -6.92 1.84 12.94
C SER A 586 -6.94 0.45 13.57
N ARG A 587 -6.85 0.33 14.90
CA ARG A 587 -6.99 -0.95 15.61
C ARG A 587 -8.37 -1.59 15.40
N GLU A 588 -9.43 -0.80 15.52
CA GLU A 588 -10.81 -1.28 15.36
C GLU A 588 -11.04 -1.82 13.94
N THR A 589 -10.57 -1.11 12.91
CA THR A 589 -10.64 -1.56 11.52
C THR A 589 -9.83 -2.83 11.29
N ALA A 590 -8.60 -2.91 11.81
CA ALA A 590 -7.76 -4.11 11.69
C ALA A 590 -8.44 -5.38 12.24
N LEU A 591 -9.11 -5.23 13.40
CA LEU A 591 -9.87 -6.30 14.04
C LEU A 591 -11.12 -6.66 13.24
N ALA A 592 -11.86 -5.65 12.76
CA ALA A 592 -13.06 -5.86 11.94
C ALA A 592 -12.73 -6.66 10.67
N ILE A 593 -11.61 -6.39 10.01
CA ILE A 593 -11.17 -7.11 8.81
C ILE A 593 -10.93 -8.59 9.10
N ALA A 594 -10.17 -8.91 10.15
CA ALA A 594 -9.92 -10.30 10.54
C ALA A 594 -11.24 -11.02 10.92
N ASP A 595 -12.07 -10.37 11.72
CA ASP A 595 -13.36 -10.93 12.16
C ASP A 595 -14.31 -11.14 10.97
N TYR A 596 -14.31 -10.25 9.97
CA TYR A 596 -15.10 -10.39 8.75
C TYR A 596 -14.75 -11.68 8.00
N TYR A 597 -13.48 -11.89 7.66
CA TYR A 597 -13.08 -13.07 6.88
C TYR A 597 -13.18 -14.38 7.65
N ILE A 598 -12.94 -14.37 8.97
CA ILE A 598 -13.23 -15.56 9.79
C ILE A 598 -14.73 -15.87 9.76
N LYS A 599 -15.58 -14.86 9.92
CA LYS A 599 -17.04 -15.04 9.89
C LYS A 599 -17.54 -15.51 8.53
N THR A 600 -17.01 -15.00 7.41
CA THR A 600 -17.50 -15.36 6.07
C THR A 600 -16.94 -16.69 5.57
N ASP A 601 -15.66 -16.95 5.84
CA ASP A 601 -14.90 -18.03 5.19
C ASP A 601 -14.68 -19.25 6.11
N LEU A 602 -14.80 -19.09 7.45
CA LEU A 602 -14.60 -20.17 8.44
C LEU A 602 -15.87 -20.56 9.21
N ARG A 603 -17.03 -20.01 8.84
CA ARG A 603 -18.35 -20.50 9.31
C ARG A 603 -18.76 -21.84 8.69
N GLN A 604 -18.04 -22.27 7.66
CA GLN A 604 -18.19 -23.53 6.94
C GLN A 604 -16.80 -24.18 6.85
N PRO A 605 -16.71 -25.46 6.48
CA PRO A 605 -15.42 -26.11 6.33
C PRO A 605 -14.53 -25.37 5.33
N TYR A 606 -13.27 -25.13 5.69
CA TYR A 606 -12.41 -24.25 4.91
C TYR A 606 -12.20 -24.77 3.49
N HIS A 607 -12.56 -23.92 2.52
CA HIS A 607 -12.50 -24.23 1.10
C HIS A 607 -11.17 -23.75 0.50
N PHE A 608 -10.26 -24.69 0.25
CA PHE A 608 -8.98 -24.43 -0.40
C PHE A 608 -9.17 -24.23 -1.91
N VAL A 609 -9.37 -22.98 -2.33
CA VAL A 609 -9.57 -22.64 -3.76
C VAL A 609 -8.24 -22.56 -4.52
N SER A 610 -7.21 -21.98 -3.91
CA SER A 610 -5.87 -21.80 -4.46
C SER A 610 -4.89 -21.57 -3.33
N CYS A 611 -3.57 -21.64 -3.57
CA CYS A 611 -2.56 -21.29 -2.57
C CYS A 611 -2.63 -19.82 -2.13
N ARG A 612 -3.19 -18.92 -2.96
CA ARG A 612 -3.26 -17.48 -2.68
C ARG A 612 -4.15 -17.16 -1.47
N ASN A 613 -5.34 -17.76 -1.40
CA ASN A 613 -6.33 -17.49 -0.36
C ASN A 613 -5.83 -17.83 1.05
N PRO A 614 -5.37 -19.06 1.35
CA PRO A 614 -4.86 -19.41 2.67
C PRO A 614 -3.64 -18.58 3.04
N GLY A 615 -2.75 -18.27 2.10
CA GLY A 615 -1.60 -17.42 2.40
C GLY A 615 -1.99 -16.05 2.93
N TRP A 616 -2.85 -15.30 2.23
CA TRP A 616 -3.32 -14.00 2.72
C TRP A 616 -4.13 -14.09 4.02
N HIS A 617 -4.98 -15.11 4.14
CA HIS A 617 -5.79 -15.31 5.33
C HIS A 617 -4.93 -15.61 6.56
N LEU A 618 -3.85 -16.37 6.41
CA LEU A 618 -2.87 -16.64 7.47
C LEU A 618 -2.12 -15.37 7.87
N ILE A 619 -1.74 -14.51 6.93
CA ILE A 619 -1.11 -13.22 7.25
C ILE A 619 -2.03 -12.37 8.12
N ILE A 620 -3.31 -12.21 7.72
CA ILE A 620 -4.32 -11.47 8.48
C ILE A 620 -4.51 -12.03 9.90
N ASN A 621 -4.61 -13.35 10.03
CA ASN A 621 -4.87 -13.96 11.34
C ASN A 621 -3.63 -13.95 12.24
N ALA A 622 -2.43 -14.19 11.68
CA ALA A 622 -1.19 -14.19 12.43
C ALA A 622 -0.79 -12.79 12.90
N SER A 623 -0.99 -11.75 12.08
CA SER A 623 -0.79 -10.35 12.48
C SER A 623 -1.75 -9.96 13.61
N THR A 624 -3.00 -10.38 13.53
CA THR A 624 -4.01 -10.11 14.57
C THR A 624 -3.68 -10.82 15.87
N LEU A 625 -3.23 -12.07 15.79
CA LEU A 625 -2.73 -12.81 16.95
C LEU A 625 -1.52 -12.09 17.58
N ALA A 626 -0.55 -11.69 16.76
CA ALA A 626 0.65 -10.99 17.24
C ALA A 626 0.33 -9.62 17.86
N ALA A 627 -0.72 -8.95 17.39
CA ALA A 627 -1.17 -7.65 17.91
C ALA A 627 -1.99 -7.77 19.21
N THR A 628 -2.76 -8.85 19.38
CA THR A 628 -3.76 -8.95 20.46
C THR A 628 -3.48 -10.01 21.52
N GLY A 629 -2.66 -11.02 21.20
CA GLY A 629 -2.52 -12.22 22.02
C GLY A 629 -3.79 -13.08 22.08
N ASN A 630 -4.82 -12.78 21.29
CA ASN A 630 -6.11 -13.48 21.38
C ASN A 630 -6.06 -14.84 20.63
N PRO A 631 -6.23 -15.97 21.34
CA PRO A 631 -6.13 -17.31 20.74
C PRO A 631 -7.24 -17.63 19.74
N TYR A 632 -8.29 -16.81 19.64
CA TYR A 632 -9.30 -16.92 18.58
C TYR A 632 -8.68 -16.93 17.18
N TYR A 633 -7.74 -16.01 16.91
CA TYR A 633 -7.08 -15.88 15.61
C TYR A 633 -6.08 -17.02 15.35
N LEU A 634 -5.46 -17.55 16.41
CA LEU A 634 -4.64 -18.77 16.33
C LEU A 634 -5.48 -19.97 15.91
N ASN A 635 -6.65 -20.15 16.54
CA ASN A 635 -7.55 -21.26 16.22
C ASN A 635 -8.11 -21.15 14.80
N ALA A 636 -8.45 -19.94 14.34
CA ALA A 636 -8.79 -19.68 12.95
C ALA A 636 -7.66 -20.08 11.98
N SER A 637 -6.41 -19.74 12.32
CA SER A 637 -5.24 -20.12 11.52
C SER A 637 -5.02 -21.63 11.47
N ARG A 638 -5.25 -22.34 12.58
CA ARG A 638 -5.11 -23.81 12.65
C ARG A 638 -6.05 -24.53 11.67
N VAL A 639 -7.32 -24.10 11.56
CA VAL A 639 -8.26 -24.66 10.58
C VAL A 639 -7.74 -24.53 9.15
N ILE A 640 -7.08 -23.41 8.83
CA ILE A 640 -6.48 -23.17 7.52
C ILE A 640 -5.23 -24.04 7.32
N ILE A 641 -4.32 -24.07 8.30
CA ILE A 641 -3.08 -24.85 8.26
C ILE A 641 -3.36 -26.34 8.13
N ASP A 642 -4.33 -26.87 8.87
CA ASP A 642 -4.72 -28.28 8.78
C ASP A 642 -5.10 -28.64 7.34
N ARG A 643 -5.90 -27.78 6.68
CA ARG A 643 -6.27 -27.96 5.27
C ARG A 643 -5.09 -27.80 4.32
N VAL A 644 -4.18 -26.86 4.58
CA VAL A 644 -2.96 -26.65 3.78
C VAL A 644 -2.05 -27.88 3.83
N LEU A 645 -1.82 -28.43 5.03
CA LEU A 645 -0.98 -29.61 5.26
C LEU A 645 -1.65 -30.90 4.79
N GLU A 646 -2.98 -30.98 4.83
CA GLU A 646 -3.75 -32.09 4.25
C GLU A 646 -3.50 -32.19 2.74
N LEU A 647 -3.56 -31.05 2.03
CA LEU A 647 -3.54 -30.96 0.57
C LEU A 647 -2.14 -30.85 -0.05
N GLN A 648 -1.07 -30.77 0.74
CA GLN A 648 0.29 -30.73 0.21
C GLN A 648 0.68 -32.10 -0.39
N ASP A 649 1.38 -32.09 -1.52
CA ASP A 649 1.84 -33.29 -2.22
C ASP A 649 2.92 -34.02 -1.39
N LYS A 650 2.51 -35.04 -0.63
CA LYS A 650 3.40 -35.84 0.24
C LYS A 650 4.06 -37.02 -0.48
N THR A 651 3.52 -37.41 -1.63
CA THR A 651 4.05 -38.50 -2.45
C THR A 651 4.35 -37.97 -3.86
N PRO A 652 5.43 -38.42 -4.52
CA PRO A 652 5.76 -37.98 -5.87
C PRO A 652 4.63 -38.34 -6.85
N PHE A 653 4.05 -37.32 -7.49
CA PHE A 653 3.02 -37.50 -8.52
C PHE A 653 3.66 -37.43 -9.91
N PRO A 654 3.59 -38.49 -10.75
CA PRO A 654 4.19 -38.47 -12.08
C PRO A 654 3.67 -37.32 -12.95
N VAL A 655 4.58 -36.62 -13.60
CA VAL A 655 4.22 -35.57 -14.57
C VAL A 655 3.65 -36.25 -15.82
N PRO A 656 2.43 -35.86 -16.28
CA PRO A 656 1.85 -36.39 -17.51
C PRO A 656 2.77 -36.19 -18.71
N GLU A 657 2.76 -37.12 -19.67
CA GLU A 657 3.68 -37.09 -20.82
C GLU A 657 3.62 -35.76 -21.60
N PHE A 658 2.42 -35.22 -21.83
CA PHE A 658 2.20 -33.93 -22.49
C PHE A 658 2.68 -32.69 -21.69
N GLN A 659 3.15 -32.89 -20.45
CA GLN A 659 3.74 -31.86 -19.60
C GLN A 659 5.26 -32.06 -19.40
N ARG A 660 5.82 -33.21 -19.77
CA ARG A 660 7.22 -33.53 -19.49
C ARG A 660 8.15 -32.61 -20.29
N GLU A 661 9.20 -32.16 -19.61
CA GLU A 661 10.29 -31.38 -20.20
C GLU A 661 11.56 -32.24 -20.13
N GLU A 662 12.26 -32.35 -21.26
CA GLU A 662 13.52 -33.09 -21.33
C GLU A 662 14.56 -32.50 -20.36
N GLY A 663 15.26 -33.38 -19.62
CA GLY A 663 16.27 -32.96 -18.64
C GLY A 663 15.73 -32.27 -17.38
N ARG A 664 14.40 -32.18 -17.20
CA ARG A 664 13.76 -31.70 -15.96
C ARG A 664 13.08 -32.85 -15.20
N ARG A 665 12.40 -32.51 -14.09
CA ARG A 665 11.85 -33.49 -13.16
C ARG A 665 10.71 -34.32 -13.76
N THR A 666 10.64 -35.58 -13.33
CA THR A 666 9.65 -36.56 -13.80
C THR A 666 8.40 -36.63 -12.92
N HIS A 667 8.43 -36.01 -11.74
CA HIS A 667 7.36 -36.04 -10.73
C HIS A 667 7.23 -34.68 -10.03
N GLN A 668 6.04 -34.36 -9.53
CA GLN A 668 5.78 -33.22 -8.65
C GLN A 668 5.68 -33.69 -7.18
N ILE A 669 6.33 -32.97 -6.26
CA ILE A 669 6.33 -33.24 -4.82
C ILE A 669 6.50 -31.94 -4.03
N GLY A 670 5.93 -31.86 -2.82
CA GLY A 670 6.09 -30.73 -1.90
C GLY A 670 5.24 -29.50 -2.23
N GLY A 671 4.56 -29.48 -3.37
CA GLY A 671 3.64 -28.42 -3.78
C GLY A 671 2.18 -28.71 -3.40
N TRP A 672 1.27 -28.08 -4.14
CA TRP A 672 -0.18 -28.29 -4.04
C TRP A 672 -0.75 -28.52 -5.43
N SER A 673 -0.31 -29.59 -6.10
CA SER A 673 -0.54 -29.83 -7.51
C SER A 673 -2.01 -30.05 -7.85
N ARG A 674 -2.54 -29.18 -8.71
CA ARG A 674 -3.92 -29.19 -9.20
C ARG A 674 -3.97 -28.98 -10.71
N MET A 675 -5.09 -29.31 -11.35
CA MET A 675 -5.33 -28.89 -12.72
C MET A 675 -5.42 -27.35 -12.76
N MET A 676 -4.57 -26.69 -13.56
CA MET A 676 -4.58 -25.23 -13.64
C MET A 676 -5.86 -24.71 -14.32
N VAL A 677 -6.38 -23.57 -13.86
CA VAL A 677 -7.59 -22.93 -14.42
C VAL A 677 -7.27 -22.15 -15.71
N PRO A 678 -8.26 -21.91 -16.59
CA PRO A 678 -8.09 -21.04 -17.75
C PRO A 678 -7.59 -19.66 -17.29
N GLY A 679 -6.53 -19.15 -17.94
CA GLY A 679 -5.81 -17.93 -17.53
C GLY A 679 -4.46 -18.17 -16.84
N HIS A 680 -4.21 -19.37 -16.31
CA HIS A 680 -2.88 -19.80 -15.84
C HIS A 680 -2.23 -20.86 -16.75
N CYS A 681 -3.05 -21.55 -17.53
CA CYS A 681 -2.64 -22.45 -18.60
C CYS A 681 -3.74 -22.46 -19.66
N LEU A 682 -3.37 -22.32 -20.94
CA LEU A 682 -4.28 -22.35 -22.08
C LEU A 682 -4.11 -23.61 -22.95
N CYS A 683 -3.33 -24.59 -22.49
CA CYS A 683 -3.06 -25.82 -23.22
C CYS A 683 -4.21 -26.82 -23.07
N GLU A 684 -4.43 -27.66 -24.07
CA GLU A 684 -5.37 -28.78 -24.02
C GLU A 684 -4.64 -30.09 -24.37
N PRO A 685 -4.59 -31.08 -23.46
CA PRO A 685 -5.08 -31.04 -22.07
C PRO A 685 -4.30 -30.04 -21.19
N ARG A 686 -4.99 -29.48 -20.17
CA ARG A 686 -4.39 -28.50 -19.25
C ARG A 686 -3.36 -29.15 -18.33
N HIS A 687 -2.23 -28.46 -18.16
CA HIS A 687 -1.15 -28.89 -17.28
C HIS A 687 -1.53 -28.79 -15.79
N ARG A 688 -0.86 -29.60 -14.96
CA ARG A 688 -1.00 -29.65 -13.51
C ARG A 688 0.10 -28.86 -12.81
N GLY A 689 -0.23 -28.21 -11.71
CA GLY A 689 0.70 -27.42 -10.89
C GLY A 689 0.06 -26.13 -10.41
N ASN A 690 0.84 -25.04 -10.33
CA ASN A 690 0.37 -23.76 -9.80
C ASN A 690 0.94 -22.56 -10.56
N ALA A 691 0.27 -21.41 -10.41
CA ALA A 691 0.90 -20.12 -10.60
C ALA A 691 1.84 -19.85 -9.42
N ASN A 692 3.10 -19.56 -9.71
CA ASN A 692 4.17 -19.65 -8.73
C ASN A 692 4.04 -18.59 -7.61
N PHE A 693 3.55 -17.39 -7.95
CA PHE A 693 3.30 -16.35 -6.96
C PHE A 693 2.24 -16.75 -5.92
N MET A 694 1.28 -17.61 -6.27
CA MET A 694 0.26 -18.07 -5.32
C MET A 694 0.88 -19.00 -4.26
N VAL A 695 1.83 -19.84 -4.68
CA VAL A 695 2.61 -20.69 -3.76
C VAL A 695 3.47 -19.78 -2.88
N ALA A 696 4.13 -18.78 -3.46
CA ALA A 696 4.94 -17.83 -2.71
C ALA A 696 4.14 -17.11 -1.59
N VAL A 697 2.92 -16.66 -1.90
CA VAL A 697 1.98 -16.06 -0.93
C VAL A 697 1.62 -17.05 0.20
N LEU A 698 1.39 -18.33 -0.14
CA LEU A 698 1.13 -19.36 0.88
C LEU A 698 2.34 -19.53 1.80
N LEU A 699 3.54 -19.66 1.24
CA LEU A 699 4.76 -19.80 2.03
C LEU A 699 5.00 -18.60 2.93
N ALA A 700 4.72 -17.39 2.45
CA ALA A 700 4.75 -16.17 3.26
C ALA A 700 3.78 -16.28 4.44
N GLY A 701 2.49 -16.58 4.21
CA GLY A 701 1.50 -16.74 5.27
C GLY A 701 1.84 -17.85 6.28
N MET A 702 2.40 -18.96 5.80
CA MET A 702 2.92 -20.02 6.67
C MET A 702 4.11 -19.56 7.50
N LYS A 703 5.01 -18.73 6.96
CA LYS A 703 6.11 -18.10 7.72
C LYS A 703 5.56 -17.23 8.84
N TYR A 704 4.56 -16.39 8.58
CA TYR A 704 3.89 -15.59 9.63
C TYR A 704 3.30 -16.46 10.75
N TYR A 705 2.61 -17.54 10.38
CA TYR A 705 2.08 -18.49 11.35
C TYR A 705 3.20 -19.20 12.14
N HIS A 706 4.27 -19.62 11.48
CA HIS A 706 5.41 -20.26 12.12
C HIS A 706 6.11 -19.30 13.10
N ASP A 707 6.32 -18.03 12.73
CA ASP A 707 6.98 -17.04 13.59
C ASP A 707 6.26 -16.83 14.93
N VAL A 708 4.94 -17.05 14.98
CA VAL A 708 4.14 -16.93 16.22
C VAL A 708 3.85 -18.26 16.92
N THR A 709 4.15 -19.41 16.30
CA THR A 709 3.80 -20.74 16.87
C THR A 709 4.98 -21.70 17.04
N GLY A 710 6.03 -21.56 16.23
CA GLY A 710 7.14 -22.52 16.15
C GLY A 710 6.74 -23.91 15.64
N ASP A 711 5.60 -24.06 14.94
CA ASP A 711 5.10 -25.38 14.53
C ASP A 711 6.06 -26.09 13.54
N PRO A 712 6.71 -27.21 13.93
CA PRO A 712 7.69 -27.88 13.09
C PRO A 712 7.08 -28.46 11.80
N LYS A 713 5.80 -28.84 11.81
CA LYS A 713 5.14 -29.36 10.60
C LYS A 713 5.01 -28.28 9.53
N VAL A 714 4.75 -27.04 9.96
CA VAL A 714 4.67 -25.88 9.07
C VAL A 714 6.05 -25.55 8.52
N LYS A 715 7.10 -25.62 9.33
CA LYS A 715 8.50 -25.47 8.88
C LYS A 715 8.84 -26.48 7.77
N ASP A 716 8.57 -27.75 7.99
CA ASP A 716 8.84 -28.82 7.01
C ASP A 716 8.07 -28.58 5.70
N SER A 717 6.80 -28.16 5.83
CA SER A 717 5.95 -27.83 4.69
C SER A 717 6.46 -26.64 3.88
N ILE A 718 6.97 -25.59 4.55
CA ILE A 718 7.59 -24.43 3.88
C ILE A 718 8.82 -24.84 3.09
N ILE A 719 9.69 -25.67 3.68
CA ILE A 719 10.91 -26.17 3.01
C ILE A 719 10.53 -26.98 1.75
N ALA A 720 9.56 -27.88 1.87
CA ALA A 720 9.09 -28.68 0.73
C ALA A 720 8.48 -27.80 -0.38
N GLY A 721 7.66 -26.81 -0.01
CA GLY A 721 7.07 -25.87 -0.96
C GLY A 721 8.10 -24.97 -1.64
N ALA A 722 9.12 -24.51 -0.91
CA ALA A 722 10.22 -23.71 -1.48
C ALA A 722 11.00 -24.52 -2.53
N LYS A 723 11.32 -25.79 -2.25
CA LYS A 723 11.97 -26.69 -3.21
C LYS A 723 11.10 -26.93 -4.44
N TYR A 724 9.81 -27.20 -4.25
CA TYR A 724 8.84 -27.33 -5.33
C TYR A 724 8.86 -26.11 -6.28
N MET A 725 8.90 -24.88 -5.75
CA MET A 725 8.92 -23.67 -6.58
C MET A 725 10.17 -23.59 -7.47
N ILE A 726 11.32 -24.04 -6.97
CA ILE A 726 12.58 -24.02 -7.72
C ILE A 726 12.54 -25.07 -8.81
N GLU A 727 12.23 -26.31 -8.45
CA GLU A 727 12.20 -27.42 -9.39
C GLU A 727 11.18 -27.21 -10.53
N GLU A 728 10.02 -26.61 -10.24
CA GLU A 728 8.99 -26.35 -11.25
C GLU A 728 9.25 -25.13 -12.09
N CYS A 729 9.66 -24.04 -11.46
CA CYS A 729 9.44 -22.72 -12.04
C CYS A 729 10.70 -21.89 -12.13
N TYR A 730 11.84 -22.35 -11.61
CA TYR A 730 13.10 -21.61 -11.69
C TYR A 730 13.96 -22.09 -12.86
N SER A 731 14.77 -21.17 -13.38
CA SER A 731 15.81 -21.45 -14.37
C SER A 731 17.08 -20.72 -13.97
N GLU A 732 18.15 -21.47 -13.72
CA GLU A 732 19.49 -20.92 -13.47
C GLU A 732 20.02 -20.20 -14.71
N GLU A 733 19.78 -20.75 -15.92
CA GLU A 733 20.19 -20.13 -17.19
C GLU A 733 19.57 -18.74 -17.35
N THR A 734 18.30 -18.57 -17.00
CA THR A 734 17.61 -17.28 -17.08
C THR A 734 17.85 -16.40 -15.86
N GLY A 735 18.25 -16.97 -14.72
CA GLY A 735 18.31 -16.26 -13.45
C GLY A 735 16.94 -15.72 -13.04
N GLY A 736 15.90 -16.56 -13.11
CA GLY A 736 14.53 -16.12 -12.80
C GLY A 736 13.47 -17.20 -12.93
N PHE A 737 12.21 -16.80 -12.81
CA PHE A 737 11.08 -17.72 -12.73
C PHE A 737 10.15 -17.63 -13.95
N ARG A 738 9.52 -18.75 -14.32
CA ARG A 738 8.29 -18.74 -15.13
C ARG A 738 7.06 -18.51 -14.26
N TYR A 739 6.00 -17.99 -14.85
CA TYR A 739 4.77 -17.62 -14.13
C TYR A 739 4.03 -18.83 -13.54
N THR A 740 4.00 -19.97 -14.23
CA THR A 740 3.28 -21.18 -13.82
C THR A 740 4.09 -22.44 -14.10
N SER A 741 3.66 -23.58 -13.54
CA SER A 741 4.18 -24.93 -13.86
C SER A 741 4.00 -25.38 -15.32
N CYS A 742 3.39 -24.57 -16.19
CA CYS A 742 3.17 -24.91 -17.58
C CYS A 742 4.50 -24.88 -18.37
N PRO A 743 4.87 -25.94 -19.11
CA PRO A 743 6.09 -25.97 -19.92
C PRO A 743 6.10 -24.92 -21.03
N ASN A 744 4.92 -24.52 -21.53
CA ASN A 744 4.80 -23.46 -22.53
C ASN A 744 4.93 -22.05 -21.95
N MET A 745 5.07 -21.91 -20.63
CA MET A 745 5.27 -20.63 -19.98
C MET A 745 6.76 -20.25 -19.97
N ARG A 746 7.06 -19.08 -20.51
CA ARG A 746 8.43 -18.57 -20.60
C ARG A 746 8.99 -18.21 -19.22
N PHE A 747 10.30 -18.46 -19.03
CA PHE A 747 11.08 -17.93 -17.92
C PHE A 747 11.37 -16.44 -18.11
N SER A 748 11.11 -15.66 -17.08
CA SER A 748 11.45 -14.24 -17.02
C SER A 748 12.63 -14.05 -16.09
N ARG A 749 13.58 -13.19 -16.48
CA ARG A 749 14.74 -12.85 -15.66
C ARG A 749 14.32 -12.00 -14.46
N GLY A 750 15.02 -12.21 -13.35
CA GLY A 750 14.78 -11.48 -12.12
C GLY A 750 13.58 -12.02 -11.36
N THR A 751 13.42 -11.52 -10.14
CA THR A 751 12.23 -11.81 -9.32
C THR A 751 11.97 -10.65 -8.35
N HIS A 752 10.97 -10.80 -7.49
CA HIS A 752 10.63 -9.82 -6.46
C HIS A 752 10.54 -10.50 -5.08
N PRO A 753 10.67 -9.73 -3.98
CA PRO A 753 10.79 -10.28 -2.63
C PRO A 753 9.68 -11.28 -2.23
N LEU A 754 8.42 -11.03 -2.60
CA LEU A 754 7.32 -11.96 -2.34
C LEU A 754 7.59 -13.37 -2.87
N MET A 755 8.18 -13.50 -4.05
CA MET A 755 8.48 -14.80 -4.67
C MET A 755 9.50 -15.61 -3.90
N VAL A 756 10.35 -14.95 -3.13
CA VAL A 756 11.52 -15.57 -2.50
C VAL A 756 11.46 -15.53 -0.98
N GLU A 757 10.43 -14.96 -0.35
CA GLU A 757 10.32 -14.92 1.12
C GLU A 757 10.33 -16.32 1.75
N GLY A 758 9.52 -17.24 1.23
CA GLY A 758 9.54 -18.64 1.66
C GLY A 758 10.87 -19.35 1.35
N ILE A 759 11.51 -19.01 0.22
CA ILE A 759 12.80 -19.59 -0.21
C ILE A 759 13.94 -19.11 0.70
N ALA A 760 13.99 -17.81 1.01
CA ALA A 760 14.97 -17.21 1.90
C ALA A 760 14.88 -17.80 3.31
N CYS A 761 13.66 -17.95 3.82
CA CYS A 761 13.39 -18.59 5.10
C CYS A 761 13.82 -20.07 5.13
N ALA A 762 13.48 -20.83 4.08
CA ALA A 762 13.90 -22.22 3.96
C ALA A 762 15.43 -22.36 3.84
N TYR A 763 16.09 -21.46 3.11
CA TYR A 763 17.55 -21.43 3.01
C TYR A 763 18.21 -21.07 4.34
N LEU A 764 17.65 -20.12 5.09
CA LEU A 764 18.12 -19.77 6.44
C LEU A 764 18.15 -21.00 7.35
N TRP A 765 17.10 -21.84 7.31
CA TRP A 765 16.98 -23.03 8.15
C TRP A 765 17.83 -24.22 7.71
N THR A 766 18.04 -24.40 6.40
CA THR A 766 18.60 -25.65 5.85
C THR A 766 20.00 -25.50 5.28
N ARG A 767 20.34 -24.28 4.83
CA ARG A 767 21.54 -23.99 4.02
C ARG A 767 21.64 -24.84 2.75
N ASP A 768 20.51 -25.36 2.27
CA ASP A 768 20.45 -26.17 1.06
C ASP A 768 20.87 -25.34 -0.18
N PRO A 769 21.93 -25.73 -0.91
CA PRO A 769 22.43 -24.97 -2.05
C PRO A 769 21.39 -24.70 -3.15
N ILE A 770 20.40 -25.59 -3.32
CA ILE A 770 19.35 -25.40 -4.35
C ILE A 770 18.53 -24.13 -4.09
N LEU A 771 18.35 -23.77 -2.81
CA LEU A 771 17.57 -22.61 -2.38
C LEU A 771 18.35 -21.29 -2.50
N LYS A 772 19.68 -21.35 -2.61
CA LYS A 772 20.54 -20.17 -2.65
C LYS A 772 20.42 -19.42 -3.97
N LYS A 773 20.34 -20.15 -5.08
CA LYS A 773 20.42 -19.61 -6.45
C LYS A 773 19.35 -18.54 -6.76
N PRO A 774 18.07 -18.73 -6.44
CA PRO A 774 17.08 -17.66 -6.61
C PRO A 774 17.39 -16.37 -5.83
N LEU A 775 18.07 -16.47 -4.69
CA LEU A 775 18.42 -15.35 -3.83
C LEU A 775 19.60 -14.55 -4.36
N THR A 776 20.60 -15.24 -4.92
CA THR A 776 21.81 -14.60 -5.47
C THR A 776 21.70 -14.24 -6.95
N ASP A 777 20.89 -14.96 -7.73
CA ASP A 777 20.91 -14.81 -9.19
C ASP A 777 19.62 -14.15 -9.69
N ALA A 778 18.46 -14.43 -9.10
CA ALA A 778 17.19 -13.82 -9.52
C ALA A 778 16.84 -12.55 -8.74
N LEU A 779 16.96 -12.56 -7.40
CA LEU A 779 16.58 -11.39 -6.60
C LEU A 779 17.51 -10.20 -6.86
N LEU A 780 18.82 -10.42 -7.01
CA LEU A 780 19.78 -9.37 -7.38
C LEU A 780 19.45 -8.73 -8.74
N ASN A 781 18.68 -9.43 -9.59
CA ASN A 781 18.22 -8.93 -10.89
C ASN A 781 16.85 -8.23 -10.82
N SER A 782 16.37 -7.90 -9.62
CA SER A 782 15.13 -7.15 -9.45
C SER A 782 15.27 -5.67 -9.81
N HIS A 783 14.20 -5.07 -10.33
CA HIS A 783 14.17 -3.66 -10.73
C HIS A 783 13.89 -2.70 -9.55
N GLY A 784 13.92 -3.18 -8.31
CA GLY A 784 13.75 -2.33 -7.12
C GLY A 784 12.33 -1.75 -6.95
N GLY A 785 11.30 -2.46 -7.39
CA GLY A 785 9.89 -2.05 -7.28
C GLY A 785 9.49 -0.83 -8.13
N GLY A 786 8.19 -0.60 -8.23
CA GLY A 786 7.62 0.60 -8.87
C GLY A 786 7.89 1.88 -8.06
N ASN A 787 7.69 3.05 -8.67
CA ASN A 787 7.74 4.34 -7.96
C ASN A 787 6.46 4.60 -7.15
N TYR A 788 5.36 3.98 -7.55
CA TYR A 788 4.02 4.25 -7.05
C TYR A 788 3.10 3.05 -7.31
N GLY A 789 2.07 2.93 -6.49
CA GLY A 789 1.03 1.90 -6.56
C GLY A 789 1.49 0.45 -6.40
N LYS A 790 0.72 -0.51 -6.95
CA LYS A 790 0.85 -1.96 -6.73
C LYS A 790 2.28 -2.51 -6.69
N SER A 791 3.13 -2.08 -7.64
CA SER A 791 4.51 -2.57 -7.75
C SER A 791 5.43 -2.02 -6.65
N PHE A 792 5.15 -0.81 -6.16
CA PHE A 792 5.81 -0.27 -4.96
C PHE A 792 5.37 -1.09 -3.73
N SER A 793 4.06 -1.20 -3.49
CA SER A 793 3.48 -1.81 -2.30
C SER A 793 3.90 -3.28 -2.15
N ASN A 794 3.76 -4.06 -3.22
CA ASN A 794 4.14 -5.47 -3.25
C ASN A 794 5.63 -5.69 -2.90
N TYR A 795 6.50 -4.84 -3.43
CA TYR A 795 7.94 -4.97 -3.22
C TYR A 795 8.32 -4.62 -1.77
N TYR A 796 7.91 -3.45 -1.30
CA TYR A 796 8.42 -2.88 -0.05
C TYR A 796 7.75 -3.42 1.22
N ARG A 797 6.57 -4.05 1.12
CA ARG A 797 6.01 -4.77 2.27
C ARG A 797 6.74 -6.08 2.61
N VAL A 798 7.36 -6.72 1.63
CA VAL A 798 8.03 -8.03 1.83
C VAL A 798 9.54 -7.90 1.93
N ALA A 799 10.15 -7.00 1.16
CA ALA A 799 11.60 -6.87 1.08
C ALA A 799 12.31 -6.81 2.44
N PRO A 800 11.84 -6.03 3.44
CA PRO A 800 12.50 -5.96 4.73
C PRO A 800 12.72 -7.28 5.47
N ARG A 801 11.76 -8.21 5.39
CA ARG A 801 11.87 -9.54 6.02
C ARG A 801 12.76 -10.47 5.23
N VAL A 802 12.80 -10.32 3.91
CA VAL A 802 13.75 -11.05 3.05
C VAL A 802 15.18 -10.59 3.34
N LEU A 803 15.42 -9.28 3.43
CA LEU A 803 16.73 -8.73 3.77
C LEU A 803 17.24 -9.26 5.11
N TYR A 804 16.34 -9.48 6.08
CA TYR A 804 16.70 -10.11 7.35
C TYR A 804 17.27 -11.52 7.11
N ASP A 805 16.52 -12.38 6.42
CA ASP A 805 16.94 -13.75 6.13
C ASP A 805 18.25 -13.80 5.31
N LEU A 806 18.44 -12.85 4.39
CA LEU A 806 19.69 -12.72 3.62
C LEU A 806 20.87 -12.32 4.51
N ALA A 807 20.69 -11.35 5.40
CA ALA A 807 21.73 -10.89 6.32
C ALA A 807 22.20 -12.02 7.24
N GLU A 808 21.26 -12.80 7.78
CA GLU A 808 21.52 -13.97 8.63
C GLU A 808 22.16 -15.13 7.85
N THR A 809 22.10 -15.09 6.52
CA THR A 809 22.77 -16.06 5.65
C THR A 809 24.08 -15.60 5.04
N GLY A 810 24.50 -14.35 5.32
CA GLY A 810 25.70 -13.74 4.76
C GLY A 810 25.55 -13.34 3.28
N ILE A 811 24.33 -13.31 2.75
CA ILE A 811 24.05 -12.81 1.40
C ILE A 811 23.89 -11.28 1.47
N THR A 812 24.59 -10.56 0.60
CA THR A 812 24.57 -9.10 0.50
C THR A 812 24.03 -8.65 -0.85
N TRP A 813 23.53 -7.41 -0.93
CA TRP A 813 23.03 -6.76 -2.14
C TRP A 813 23.55 -5.33 -2.26
N ASN A 814 24.84 -5.21 -2.57
CA ASN A 814 25.51 -3.91 -2.63
C ASN A 814 25.53 -3.31 -4.03
N ASP A 815 25.77 -4.14 -5.03
CA ASP A 815 25.85 -3.70 -6.41
C ASP A 815 24.49 -3.75 -7.09
N PRO A 816 24.22 -2.84 -8.05
CA PRO A 816 23.06 -2.97 -8.90
C PRO A 816 23.09 -4.31 -9.65
N PRO A 817 21.92 -4.79 -10.12
CA PRO A 817 21.83 -5.93 -11.02
C PRO A 817 22.97 -5.91 -12.05
N GLN A 818 23.94 -6.81 -11.92
CA GLN A 818 24.91 -6.98 -12.99
C GLN A 818 24.17 -7.68 -14.11
N MET A 819 23.90 -6.95 -15.19
CA MET A 819 23.57 -7.56 -16.48
C MET A 819 24.66 -8.60 -16.74
N PRO A 820 24.37 -9.92 -16.79
CA PRO A 820 25.38 -10.87 -17.19
C PRO A 820 25.86 -10.38 -18.55
N LYS A 821 27.18 -10.24 -18.71
CA LYS A 821 27.79 -10.11 -20.03
C LYS A 821 27.14 -11.20 -20.86
N ASN A 822 26.34 -10.76 -21.83
CA ASN A 822 25.21 -11.50 -22.41
C ASN A 822 25.51 -12.99 -22.61
N ALA A 823 24.48 -13.83 -22.58
CA ALA A 823 24.48 -14.96 -23.51
C ALA A 823 24.65 -14.31 -24.89
N GLN A 824 25.90 -14.22 -25.36
CA GLN A 824 26.25 -13.54 -26.60
C GLN A 824 25.41 -14.16 -27.70
N PHE A 825 25.05 -13.36 -28.71
CA PHE A 825 24.49 -13.93 -29.92
C PHE A 825 25.38 -15.09 -30.38
N LYS A 826 24.84 -16.31 -30.35
CA LYS A 826 25.49 -17.50 -30.89
C LYS A 826 25.08 -17.58 -32.36
N PRO A 827 25.96 -17.23 -33.32
CA PRO A 827 25.55 -17.19 -34.70
C PRO A 827 25.20 -18.61 -35.16
N PRO A 828 24.12 -18.80 -35.93
CA PRO A 828 23.79 -20.09 -36.49
C PRO A 828 24.91 -20.55 -37.44
N ALA A 829 25.02 -21.86 -37.69
CA ALA A 829 26.13 -22.44 -38.45
C ALA A 829 26.35 -21.74 -39.82
N TRP A 830 25.28 -21.27 -40.48
CA TRP A 830 25.35 -20.56 -41.76
C TRP A 830 25.94 -19.15 -41.69
N MET A 831 26.13 -18.58 -40.50
CA MET A 831 26.82 -17.30 -40.24
C MET A 831 28.25 -17.48 -39.72
N THR A 832 28.78 -18.72 -39.70
CA THR A 832 30.11 -19.02 -39.17
C THR A 832 30.95 -19.86 -40.15
N GLY A 833 32.28 -19.85 -39.98
CA GLY A 833 33.19 -20.65 -40.79
C GLY A 833 33.14 -20.32 -42.29
N GLU A 834 33.37 -21.32 -43.14
CA GLU A 834 33.40 -21.11 -44.61
C GLU A 834 32.03 -20.68 -45.17
N ALA A 835 30.92 -21.00 -44.50
CA ALA A 835 29.58 -20.59 -44.91
C ALA A 835 29.33 -19.07 -44.73
N ALA A 836 30.11 -18.41 -43.88
CA ALA A 836 30.05 -16.96 -43.64
C ALA A 836 30.83 -16.14 -44.67
N LYS A 837 31.61 -16.78 -45.54
CA LYS A 837 32.54 -16.10 -46.44
C LYS A 837 31.81 -15.13 -47.36
N GLY A 838 32.16 -13.85 -47.26
CA GLY A 838 31.55 -12.77 -48.04
C GLY A 838 30.25 -12.21 -47.46
N GLN A 839 29.79 -12.67 -46.29
CA GLN A 839 28.70 -12.02 -45.56
C GLN A 839 29.17 -10.70 -44.95
N ILE A 840 28.28 -9.71 -44.94
CA ILE A 840 28.54 -8.39 -44.35
C ILE A 840 27.45 -8.11 -43.32
N MET A 841 27.87 -7.84 -42.09
CA MET A 841 26.96 -7.53 -40.99
C MET A 841 27.06 -6.03 -40.68
N LEU A 842 25.92 -5.36 -40.70
CA LEU A 842 25.76 -3.95 -40.33
C LEU A 842 25.07 -3.90 -38.97
N GLU A 843 25.82 -3.56 -37.92
CA GLU A 843 25.26 -3.43 -36.57
C GLU A 843 24.21 -2.30 -36.54
N ALA A 844 23.08 -2.54 -35.87
CA ALA A 844 21.95 -1.61 -35.90
C ALA A 844 22.34 -0.23 -35.33
N GLU A 845 23.14 -0.20 -34.27
CA GLU A 845 23.64 1.01 -33.63
C GLU A 845 24.70 1.75 -34.45
N ALA A 846 25.29 1.10 -35.45
CA ALA A 846 26.32 1.67 -36.31
C ALA A 846 25.73 2.40 -37.53
N PHE A 847 24.50 2.92 -37.44
CA PHE A 847 23.91 3.73 -38.49
C PHE A 847 24.75 5.01 -38.71
N THR A 848 24.86 5.42 -39.96
CA THR A 848 25.69 6.54 -40.42
C THR A 848 24.91 7.85 -40.61
N GLY A 849 23.59 7.80 -40.55
CA GLY A 849 22.72 8.97 -40.63
C GLY A 849 21.31 8.67 -40.12
N GLN A 850 20.58 9.72 -39.72
CA GLN A 850 19.18 9.61 -39.32
C GLN A 850 18.38 10.87 -39.67
N GLY A 851 17.06 10.72 -39.77
CA GLY A 851 16.10 11.81 -39.93
C GLY A 851 15.68 12.45 -38.60
N VAL A 852 14.63 13.29 -38.64
CA VAL A 852 14.01 13.86 -37.43
C VAL A 852 13.26 12.76 -36.66
N GLY A 853 13.65 12.53 -35.40
CA GLY A 853 13.05 11.55 -34.50
C GLY A 853 14.07 10.99 -33.50
N THR A 854 13.63 10.07 -32.65
CA THR A 854 14.46 9.48 -31.59
C THR A 854 14.42 7.96 -31.57
N CYS A 855 15.56 7.36 -31.22
CA CYS A 855 15.69 5.95 -30.88
C CYS A 855 16.77 5.80 -29.80
N GLN A 856 16.89 4.62 -29.19
CA GLN A 856 17.86 4.36 -28.14
C GLN A 856 18.74 3.16 -28.49
N ALA A 857 20.05 3.33 -28.34
CA ALA A 857 21.00 2.23 -28.31
C ALA A 857 20.98 1.54 -26.94
N ARG A 858 20.83 0.22 -26.93
CA ARG A 858 20.71 -0.59 -25.70
C ARG A 858 21.61 -1.81 -25.76
N THR A 859 22.35 -2.07 -24.68
CA THR A 859 23.24 -3.24 -24.51
C THR A 859 22.72 -4.23 -23.48
N ASP A 860 21.56 -3.97 -22.89
CA ASP A 860 20.96 -4.69 -21.76
C ASP A 860 19.94 -5.77 -22.21
N ARG A 861 20.18 -6.39 -23.36
CA ARG A 861 19.28 -7.38 -23.99
C ARG A 861 20.03 -8.70 -24.20
N MET A 862 19.30 -9.81 -24.11
CA MET A 862 19.92 -11.14 -24.18
C MET A 862 20.05 -11.60 -25.63
N GLY A 863 21.17 -12.27 -25.97
CA GLY A 863 21.35 -12.85 -27.29
C GLY A 863 21.57 -11.82 -28.40
N ILE A 864 22.01 -10.60 -28.07
CA ILE A 864 22.37 -9.54 -29.03
C ILE A 864 23.82 -9.68 -29.50
N SER A 865 24.13 -9.15 -30.68
CA SER A 865 25.50 -9.13 -31.20
C SER A 865 26.38 -8.19 -30.37
N ASN A 866 26.03 -6.90 -30.35
CA ASN A 866 26.75 -5.87 -29.61
C ASN A 866 25.78 -4.93 -28.86
N ALA A 867 25.07 -4.06 -29.59
CA ALA A 867 23.95 -3.29 -29.08
C ALA A 867 22.75 -3.45 -30.03
N ILE A 868 21.61 -2.90 -29.62
CA ILE A 868 20.40 -2.85 -30.44
C ILE A 868 19.93 -1.41 -30.55
N ILE A 869 19.16 -1.14 -31.60
CA ILE A 869 18.31 0.05 -31.65
C ILE A 869 16.89 -0.32 -31.26
N THR A 870 16.32 0.40 -30.29
CA THR A 870 14.94 0.22 -29.80
C THR A 870 14.34 1.55 -29.35
N TYR A 871 13.15 1.55 -28.74
CA TYR A 871 12.32 2.76 -28.51
C TYR A 871 12.04 3.54 -29.81
N TRP A 872 12.00 2.82 -30.92
CA TRP A 872 11.81 3.35 -32.26
C TRP A 872 10.34 3.22 -32.67
N GLU A 873 9.44 3.83 -31.90
CA GLU A 873 7.98 3.77 -32.10
C GLU A 873 7.28 5.13 -32.13
N ILE A 874 7.82 6.15 -31.47
CA ILE A 874 7.11 7.41 -31.21
C ILE A 874 7.03 8.26 -32.47
N ASP A 875 8.16 8.39 -33.18
CA ASP A 875 8.30 9.31 -34.30
C ASP A 875 8.08 8.57 -35.63
N ILE A 876 6.82 8.51 -36.10
CA ILE A 876 6.50 7.98 -37.43
C ILE A 876 7.17 8.86 -38.51
N GLY A 877 7.86 8.23 -39.45
CA GLY A 877 8.67 8.89 -40.46
C GLY A 877 10.15 9.04 -40.09
N HIS A 878 10.54 8.75 -38.85
CA HIS A 878 11.96 8.71 -38.46
C HIS A 878 12.70 7.60 -39.23
N TRP A 879 13.79 7.96 -39.91
CA TRP A 879 14.60 7.03 -40.68
C TRP A 879 16.03 6.91 -40.15
N LEU A 880 16.61 5.73 -40.30
CA LEU A 880 18.01 5.40 -40.00
C LEU A 880 18.68 4.87 -41.28
N GLU A 881 19.93 5.23 -41.53
CA GLU A 881 20.68 4.84 -42.72
C GLU A 881 22.06 4.29 -42.39
N TRP A 882 22.39 3.13 -42.96
CA TRP A 882 23.69 2.47 -42.86
C TRP A 882 24.42 2.57 -44.19
N THR A 883 25.65 3.10 -44.15
CA THR A 883 26.56 3.19 -45.28
C THR A 883 27.64 2.12 -45.15
N PHE A 884 27.92 1.39 -46.22
CA PHE A 884 28.95 0.35 -46.26
C PHE A 884 29.61 0.27 -47.64
N GLU A 885 30.78 -0.37 -47.71
CA GLU A 885 31.53 -0.51 -48.97
C GLU A 885 31.65 -1.97 -49.41
N LEU A 886 31.54 -2.19 -50.72
CA LEU A 886 31.72 -3.50 -51.34
C LEU A 886 33.00 -3.53 -52.19
N PRO A 887 33.91 -4.50 -51.99
CA PRO A 887 35.15 -4.58 -52.76
C PRO A 887 34.92 -4.95 -54.23
N LYS A 888 33.80 -5.61 -54.53
CA LYS A 888 33.35 -5.97 -55.88
C LYS A 888 31.83 -5.98 -55.93
N ALA A 889 31.27 -5.77 -57.12
CA ALA A 889 29.83 -5.92 -57.32
C ALA A 889 29.41 -7.38 -57.06
N GLY A 890 28.21 -7.57 -56.52
CA GLY A 890 27.72 -8.90 -56.18
C GLY A 890 26.23 -8.93 -55.88
N ALA A 891 25.67 -10.13 -55.92
CA ALA A 891 24.28 -10.40 -55.59
C ALA A 891 24.17 -10.78 -54.09
N TYR A 892 23.27 -10.13 -53.36
CA TYR A 892 23.09 -10.34 -51.92
C TYR A 892 21.62 -10.48 -51.56
N GLN A 893 21.32 -11.40 -50.63
CA GLN A 893 20.09 -11.38 -49.85
C GLN A 893 20.28 -10.49 -48.62
N ILE A 894 19.27 -9.69 -48.28
CA ILE A 894 19.29 -8.85 -47.07
C ILE A 894 18.39 -9.49 -46.01
N LEU A 895 18.92 -9.67 -44.80
CA LEU A 895 18.20 -10.20 -43.66
C LEU A 895 18.26 -9.23 -42.48
N PHE A 896 17.13 -9.06 -41.79
CA PHE A 896 17.04 -8.25 -40.58
C PHE A 896 16.96 -9.18 -39.37
N ARG A 897 17.83 -8.97 -38.39
CA ARG A 897 17.69 -9.62 -37.09
C ARG A 897 16.96 -8.69 -36.12
N TYR A 898 15.79 -9.11 -35.67
CA TYR A 898 14.89 -8.22 -34.93
C TYR A 898 14.09 -8.93 -33.82
N ALA A 899 13.52 -8.12 -32.94
CA ALA A 899 12.47 -8.50 -32.00
C ALA A 899 11.41 -7.37 -31.93
N THR A 900 10.15 -7.74 -31.72
CA THR A 900 9.08 -6.78 -31.46
C THR A 900 7.92 -7.40 -30.68
N ASN A 901 7.32 -6.62 -29.78
CA ASN A 901 6.07 -7.00 -29.12
C ASN A 901 4.85 -6.25 -29.69
N HIS A 902 5.05 -5.31 -30.62
CA HIS A 902 3.95 -4.60 -31.25
C HIS A 902 3.21 -5.51 -32.23
N LYS A 903 1.89 -5.34 -32.37
CA LYS A 903 1.07 -6.19 -33.25
C LYS A 903 1.36 -5.93 -34.73
N GLU A 904 1.68 -4.68 -35.06
CA GLU A 904 1.90 -4.20 -36.43
C GLU A 904 3.16 -3.34 -36.46
N THR A 905 4.31 -3.94 -36.74
CA THR A 905 5.57 -3.19 -36.89
C THR A 905 5.90 -3.11 -38.36
N ILE A 906 6.05 -1.90 -38.90
CA ILE A 906 6.18 -1.67 -40.34
C ILE A 906 7.34 -0.72 -40.61
N ARG A 907 8.20 -1.08 -41.57
CA ARG A 907 9.31 -0.22 -42.05
C ARG A 907 9.31 -0.11 -43.56
N LYS A 908 9.61 1.08 -44.09
CA LYS A 908 10.06 1.21 -45.49
C LYS A 908 11.55 0.92 -45.55
N VAL A 909 12.02 0.18 -46.55
CA VAL A 909 13.42 -0.17 -46.79
C VAL A 909 13.85 0.36 -48.15
N GLU A 910 14.93 1.11 -48.18
CA GLU A 910 15.54 1.67 -49.39
C GLU A 910 17.00 1.23 -49.49
N ILE A 911 17.46 0.94 -50.70
CA ILE A 911 18.83 0.54 -51.02
C ILE A 911 19.35 1.49 -52.08
N ASN A 912 20.44 2.19 -51.80
CA ASN A 912 20.98 3.24 -52.68
C ASN A 912 19.90 4.26 -53.14
N GLY A 913 18.97 4.58 -52.23
CA GLY A 913 17.85 5.50 -52.49
C GLY A 913 16.68 4.93 -53.29
N GLN A 914 16.70 3.64 -53.65
CA GLN A 914 15.62 2.97 -54.36
C GLN A 914 14.86 2.00 -53.46
N THR A 915 13.54 1.92 -53.63
CA THR A 915 12.71 0.90 -52.96
C THR A 915 12.67 -0.35 -53.85
N PRO A 916 13.32 -1.46 -53.48
CA PRO A 916 13.64 -2.54 -54.41
C PRO A 916 12.49 -3.53 -54.69
N SER A 917 11.39 -3.45 -53.94
CA SER A 917 10.15 -4.21 -54.15
C SER A 917 8.97 -3.48 -53.51
N THR A 918 7.74 -3.87 -53.87
CA THR A 918 6.51 -3.38 -53.22
C THR A 918 6.52 -3.70 -51.73
N ALA A 919 7.02 -4.88 -51.36
CA ALA A 919 7.14 -5.29 -49.96
C ALA A 919 8.18 -4.46 -49.20
N ALA A 920 9.24 -3.97 -49.86
CA ALA A 920 10.19 -3.05 -49.26
C ALA A 920 9.58 -1.66 -48.98
N ALA A 921 8.52 -1.25 -49.69
CA ALA A 921 7.82 0.00 -49.41
C ALA A 921 7.08 -0.02 -48.05
N SER A 922 6.70 -1.22 -47.58
CA SER A 922 5.92 -1.45 -46.35
C SER A 922 6.20 -2.84 -45.77
N LEU A 923 7.43 -3.05 -45.27
CA LEU A 923 7.89 -4.32 -44.76
C LEU A 923 7.32 -4.57 -43.35
N ALA A 924 6.51 -5.61 -43.21
CA ALA A 924 5.94 -6.03 -41.94
C ALA A 924 6.89 -6.93 -41.14
N PHE A 925 7.09 -6.60 -39.87
CA PHE A 925 7.83 -7.36 -38.88
C PHE A 925 6.84 -8.06 -37.93
N ALA A 926 6.82 -9.39 -37.95
CA ALA A 926 5.90 -10.19 -37.15
C ALA A 926 6.23 -10.10 -35.65
N ARG A 927 5.19 -10.12 -34.81
CA ARG A 927 5.34 -10.09 -33.35
C ARG A 927 6.18 -11.29 -32.86
N THR A 928 7.28 -11.00 -32.16
CA THR A 928 8.14 -12.01 -31.54
C THR A 928 7.85 -12.22 -30.05
N GLY A 929 7.05 -11.33 -29.46
CA GLY A 929 6.53 -11.46 -28.08
C GLY A 929 7.26 -10.60 -27.05
N SER A 930 8.35 -9.94 -27.43
CA SER A 930 9.17 -9.08 -26.56
C SER A 930 10.10 -8.19 -27.41
N TYR A 931 10.75 -7.20 -26.80
CA TYR A 931 11.78 -6.35 -27.43
C TYR A 931 13.21 -6.84 -27.12
N GLY A 932 13.45 -8.17 -27.15
CA GLY A 932 14.78 -8.77 -26.99
C GLY A 932 15.20 -9.13 -25.57
N PHE A 933 14.27 -9.28 -24.63
CA PHE A 933 14.58 -9.60 -23.22
C PHE A 933 14.98 -11.08 -22.99
N ALA A 934 14.85 -11.97 -23.97
CA ALA A 934 15.51 -13.29 -24.00
C ALA A 934 16.08 -13.57 -25.37
N ALA A 935 17.11 -14.44 -25.42
CA ALA A 935 17.75 -14.85 -26.66
C ALA A 935 16.75 -15.48 -27.67
N ALA A 936 15.70 -16.14 -27.18
CA ALA A 936 14.67 -16.76 -28.01
C ALA A 936 13.70 -15.76 -28.70
N ASP A 937 13.75 -14.46 -28.36
CA ASP A 937 12.89 -13.42 -28.96
C ASP A 937 13.36 -13.01 -30.36
N TRP A 938 14.62 -13.24 -30.68
CA TRP A 938 15.22 -12.80 -31.93
C TRP A 938 14.79 -13.66 -33.11
N ARG A 939 14.42 -13.01 -34.21
CA ARG A 939 14.05 -13.64 -35.48
C ARG A 939 14.86 -13.05 -36.61
N PHE A 940 15.06 -13.83 -37.67
CA PHE A 940 15.60 -13.36 -38.93
C PHE A 940 14.45 -13.17 -39.92
N LEU A 941 14.41 -12.01 -40.57
CA LEU A 941 13.47 -11.70 -41.64
C LEU A 941 14.25 -11.39 -42.93
N PRO A 942 14.20 -12.23 -43.97
CA PRO A 942 14.71 -11.85 -45.27
C PRO A 942 13.83 -10.75 -45.88
N LEU A 943 14.44 -9.80 -46.58
CA LEU A 943 13.73 -8.82 -47.40
C LEU A 943 13.06 -9.55 -48.58
N PRO A 944 11.73 -9.48 -48.76
CA PRO A 944 11.06 -10.23 -49.81
C PRO A 944 10.92 -9.44 -51.13
N ASP A 945 10.85 -10.18 -52.23
CA ASP A 945 10.45 -9.69 -53.55
C ASP A 945 8.92 -9.56 -53.66
N ASP A 946 8.40 -9.12 -54.81
CA ASP A 946 6.96 -8.97 -55.04
C ASP A 946 6.18 -10.29 -55.01
N ALA A 947 6.87 -11.44 -55.07
CA ALA A 947 6.29 -12.77 -54.95
C ALA A 947 6.43 -13.35 -53.52
N GLY A 948 6.97 -12.59 -52.56
CA GLY A 948 7.16 -13.01 -51.18
C GLY A 948 8.38 -13.92 -50.94
N LYS A 949 9.27 -14.10 -51.94
CA LYS A 949 10.52 -14.88 -51.81
C LYS A 949 11.68 -13.98 -51.37
N PRO A 950 12.75 -14.50 -50.75
CA PRO A 950 13.93 -13.70 -50.43
C PRO A 950 14.47 -12.97 -51.65
N LEU A 951 14.49 -11.65 -51.60
CA LEU A 951 14.95 -10.78 -52.67
C LEU A 951 16.48 -10.85 -52.77
N VAL A 952 16.97 -11.04 -53.99
CA VAL A 952 18.39 -10.93 -54.32
C VAL A 952 18.63 -9.59 -54.99
N VAL A 953 19.42 -8.74 -54.34
CA VAL A 953 19.80 -7.42 -54.85
C VAL A 953 21.23 -7.42 -55.38
N THR A 954 21.41 -6.93 -56.60
CA THR A 954 22.75 -6.73 -57.17
C THR A 954 23.26 -5.36 -56.73
N LEU A 955 24.32 -5.36 -55.92
CA LEU A 955 24.93 -4.14 -55.41
C LEU A 955 26.24 -3.85 -56.18
N PRO A 956 26.50 -2.60 -56.59
CA PRO A 956 27.75 -2.21 -57.23
C PRO A 956 28.93 -2.26 -56.27
N ALA A 957 30.15 -2.37 -56.82
CA ALA A 957 31.37 -2.14 -56.07
C ALA A 957 31.42 -0.69 -55.56
N GLY A 958 32.07 -0.46 -54.41
CA GLY A 958 32.17 0.84 -53.77
C GLY A 958 31.06 1.10 -52.75
N LYS A 959 30.74 2.37 -52.55
CA LYS A 959 29.84 2.85 -51.48
C LYS A 959 28.38 2.51 -51.79
N ASN A 960 27.72 1.89 -50.82
CA ASN A 960 26.31 1.53 -50.84
C ASN A 960 25.60 1.99 -49.56
N THR A 961 24.28 2.18 -49.62
CA THR A 961 23.45 2.53 -48.46
C THR A 961 22.23 1.64 -48.33
N ILE A 962 21.84 1.34 -47.09
CA ILE A 962 20.52 0.80 -46.73
C ILE A 962 19.87 1.80 -45.77
N ARG A 963 18.64 2.21 -46.06
CA ARG A 963 17.84 3.10 -45.20
C ARG A 963 16.55 2.42 -44.79
N MET A 964 16.20 2.55 -43.52
CA MET A 964 14.93 2.07 -42.98
C MET A 964 14.15 3.23 -42.35
N THR A 965 12.88 3.37 -42.72
CA THR A 965 11.98 4.44 -42.21
C THR A 965 10.85 3.83 -41.39
N ASN A 966 10.62 4.36 -40.19
CA ASN A 966 9.52 3.97 -39.32
C ASN A 966 8.17 4.34 -39.94
N LEU A 967 7.34 3.35 -40.28
CA LEU A 967 5.98 3.58 -40.75
C LEU A 967 4.92 3.27 -39.68
N ASN A 968 5.20 2.31 -38.78
CA ASN A 968 4.33 1.99 -37.64
C ASN A 968 5.07 1.09 -36.64
N GLY A 969 4.76 1.22 -35.35
CA GLY A 969 5.14 0.27 -34.29
C GLY A 969 6.62 0.26 -33.91
N GLY A 970 6.91 -0.23 -32.71
CA GLY A 970 8.26 -0.35 -32.17
C GLY A 970 9.03 -1.53 -32.72
N LEU A 971 10.31 -1.35 -33.00
CA LEU A 971 11.23 -2.39 -33.46
C LEU A 971 12.49 -2.38 -32.59
N ALA A 972 12.87 -3.54 -32.06
CA ALA A 972 14.22 -3.79 -31.59
C ALA A 972 15.01 -4.42 -32.73
N LEU A 973 15.94 -3.67 -33.33
CA LEU A 973 16.81 -4.14 -34.42
C LEU A 973 18.20 -4.42 -33.85
N ASP A 974 18.77 -5.59 -34.14
CA ASP A 974 20.12 -5.98 -33.71
C ASP A 974 21.13 -5.74 -34.83
N PHE A 975 20.93 -6.33 -36.01
CA PHE A 975 21.75 -6.05 -37.18
C PHE A 975 21.03 -6.33 -38.50
N ILE A 976 21.60 -5.79 -39.58
CA ILE A 976 21.25 -6.09 -40.97
C ILE A 976 22.37 -6.94 -41.56
N LEU A 977 22.03 -8.09 -42.12
CA LEU A 977 22.99 -9.01 -42.72
C LEU A 977 22.81 -9.06 -44.24
N LEU A 978 23.89 -8.81 -44.97
CA LEU A 978 23.99 -9.07 -46.39
C LEU A 978 24.63 -10.43 -46.59
N LYS A 979 23.86 -11.38 -47.11
CA LYS A 979 24.29 -12.74 -47.40
C LYS A 979 24.53 -12.89 -48.91
N PRO A 980 25.75 -13.18 -49.38
CA PRO A 980 26.02 -13.32 -50.80
C PRO A 980 25.26 -14.52 -51.37
N GLU A 981 24.63 -14.32 -52.52
CA GLU A 981 24.07 -15.40 -53.33
C GLU A 981 25.20 -16.01 -54.17
N LYS A 982 25.29 -17.34 -54.20
CA LYS A 982 26.38 -18.05 -54.90
C LYS A 982 26.17 -18.12 -56.40
#